data_AF-A0A257R0H2-F1
#
_entry.id   AF-A0A257R0H2-F1
#
_cell.length_a   1.000
_cell.length_b   1.000
_cell.length_c   1.000
_cell.angle_alpha   90.00
_cell.angle_beta   90.00
_cell.angle_gamma   90.00
#
_symmetry.space_group_name_H-M   'P 1'
#
loop_
_entity.id
_entity.type
_entity.pdbx_description
1 polymer ?
#
loop_
_entity_poly.entity_id
_entity_poly.type
_entity_poly.pdbx_seq_one_letter_code
_entity_poly.pdbx_strand_id
1 'polypeptide(L)'
;MSDVAAAEMRADMRSNIENVVSALSDAESWIGLGQSQKIAGDYEAAINSYNRALQLDKDQLLALISLGLLYLHKSDVAGAISLLRRATIVDDAAHQAWDALGLAEMANGAADRACAAHRTACALEPTHIGYALHYIDACVASGQSDDLMTACLARNRQNQADIVALVMLGRLVADQGRIAEAEDYLEAAHLLDPSAAEISLLLASICSTAMRPHQTVKYLRAAYKLRPNDLAIANDLAVALSRCYHYHEAANLLQEAMGRLGQTITTLCNLANVLAASGDIALALSMAEKARLLAPDNALPWRILANLRPYQYGASVQNIRDAAEQAAKRLTRPAATKICRHSQPHKPLRIGLLSNTLRTHPVGWLTLAGFEHLDAQSFELHCFGHFEPRDPLTRRYAAKAQAWHDISRLNDHQVAAQIAAQQIDILIDLGGNGDSGRISVCAHRPAPVQVKWVGMQCHSSGLHEMDYFIADRWEIPVGHEQYYTEKPLILNDGYICYLPPEPVPVSSLPAIACGHVTFGSMNNLTKINPRCIAVWACILRQIPTARFLMRCPQASEAAPRRLVIDWFAAEGIPADRLTLRGRASHREFLETYREIDIVLDSFPYSGGLTTCEALFMGVPVVSLVGDSFAARHSFSHLSNVGLGDWAVHDEKSYVARALEAAADLAGLADLRSHLRALMLASPLCDAPRFGHNLGLALERIWADYCGSS
;
A
#
# COMPACT_ATOMS: atom_id res chain seq x y z
N MET A 1 -19.10 0.80 42.85
CA MET A 1 -18.84 2.04 43.62
C MET A 1 -19.77 3.11 43.07
N SER A 2 -20.49 3.82 43.93
CA SER A 2 -21.42 4.89 43.52
C SER A 2 -20.64 6.06 42.91
N ASP A 3 -21.24 6.79 41.96
CA ASP A 3 -20.65 7.99 41.33
C ASP A 3 -20.19 9.05 42.35
N VAL A 4 -20.80 9.06 43.54
CA VAL A 4 -20.44 9.96 44.66
C VAL A 4 -19.07 9.59 45.25
N ALA A 5 -18.79 8.30 45.47
CA ALA A 5 -17.50 7.86 46.03
C ALA A 5 -16.34 8.07 45.05
N ALA A 6 -16.60 7.97 43.73
CA ALA A 6 -15.62 8.28 42.70
C ALA A 6 -15.36 9.79 42.57
N ALA A 7 -16.38 10.63 42.81
CA ALA A 7 -16.24 12.08 42.82
C ALA A 7 -15.47 12.59 44.06
N GLU A 8 -15.75 12.04 45.23
CA GLU A 8 -15.00 12.35 46.47
C GLU A 8 -13.53 11.92 46.37
N MET A 9 -13.25 10.73 45.84
CA MET A 9 -11.87 10.26 45.64
C MET A 9 -11.10 11.13 44.62
N ARG A 10 -11.78 11.66 43.59
CA ARG A 10 -11.17 12.63 42.65
C ARG A 10 -10.94 14.00 43.29
N ALA A 11 -11.83 14.44 44.18
CA ALA A 11 -11.68 15.70 44.91
C ALA A 11 -10.53 15.63 45.92
N ASP A 12 -10.40 14.53 46.66
CA ASP A 12 -9.28 14.29 47.59
C ASP A 12 -7.94 14.16 46.85
N MET A 13 -7.91 13.49 45.70
CA MET A 13 -6.70 13.40 44.89
C MET A 13 -6.30 14.77 44.31
N ARG A 14 -7.28 15.60 43.93
CA ARG A 14 -7.05 16.97 43.47
C ARG A 14 -6.55 17.88 44.60
N SER A 15 -7.12 17.77 45.79
CA SER A 15 -6.67 18.46 47.01
C SER A 15 -5.23 18.07 47.39
N ASN A 16 -4.89 16.77 47.32
CA ASN A 16 -3.52 16.30 47.57
C ASN A 16 -2.52 16.81 46.52
N ILE A 17 -2.91 16.88 45.25
CA ILE A 17 -2.08 17.49 44.21
C ILE A 17 -1.92 18.99 44.46
N GLU A 18 -2.99 19.72 44.79
CA GLU A 18 -2.94 21.15 45.11
C GLU A 18 -2.04 21.44 46.33
N ASN A 19 -2.07 20.57 47.35
CA ASN A 19 -1.18 20.67 48.52
C ASN A 19 0.30 20.42 48.15
N VAL A 20 0.60 19.41 47.33
CA VAL A 20 1.97 19.15 46.83
C VAL A 20 2.47 20.31 45.96
N VAL A 21 1.62 20.83 45.06
CA VAL A 21 1.91 21.97 44.19
C VAL A 21 2.15 23.24 45.00
N SER A 22 1.40 23.46 46.09
CA SER A 22 1.58 24.60 47.00
C SER A 22 2.88 24.54 47.81
N ALA A 23 3.52 23.36 47.90
CA ALA A 23 4.78 23.14 48.61
C ALA A 23 6.02 23.27 47.72
N LEU A 24 5.87 23.39 46.38
CA LEU A 24 7.00 23.57 45.47
C LEU A 24 7.55 25.00 45.57
N SER A 25 8.76 25.13 46.12
CA SER A 25 9.38 26.43 46.42
C SER A 25 10.54 26.81 45.51
N ASP A 26 11.04 25.87 44.70
CA ASP A 26 12.18 26.06 43.78
C ASP A 26 11.84 25.72 42.34
N ALA A 27 12.63 26.25 41.40
CA ALA A 27 12.41 26.06 39.96
C ALA A 27 12.57 24.60 39.51
N GLU A 28 13.45 23.81 40.14
CA GLU A 28 13.70 22.40 39.78
C GLU A 28 12.48 21.53 40.03
N SER A 29 11.81 21.73 41.16
CA SER A 29 10.60 21.04 41.56
C SER A 29 9.45 21.32 40.58
N TRP A 30 9.32 22.57 40.13
CA TRP A 30 8.35 22.95 39.10
C TRP A 30 8.68 22.34 37.73
N ILE A 31 9.96 22.21 37.38
CA ILE A 31 10.38 21.51 36.15
C ILE A 31 10.04 20.02 36.22
N GLY A 32 10.35 19.35 37.35
CA GLY A 32 10.04 17.94 37.54
C GLY A 32 8.54 17.64 37.47
N LEU A 33 7.71 18.55 38.01
CA LEU A 33 6.25 18.48 37.85
C LEU A 33 5.84 18.66 36.38
N GLY A 34 6.38 19.68 35.70
CA GLY A 34 6.09 19.93 34.29
C GLY A 34 6.49 18.75 33.38
N GLN A 35 7.60 18.07 33.68
CA GLN A 35 8.03 16.87 32.96
C GLN A 35 7.04 15.72 33.17
N SER A 36 6.59 15.51 34.40
CA SER A 36 5.62 14.48 34.75
C SER A 36 4.26 14.73 34.09
N GLN A 37 3.78 15.97 34.09
CA GLN A 37 2.55 16.40 33.43
C GLN A 37 2.64 16.23 31.91
N LYS A 38 3.78 16.58 31.30
CA LYS A 38 4.04 16.35 29.87
C LYS A 38 3.97 14.86 29.53
N ILE A 39 4.57 13.99 30.35
CA ILE A 39 4.51 12.54 30.17
C ILE A 39 3.07 12.02 30.28
N ALA A 40 2.27 12.61 31.16
CA ALA A 40 0.85 12.31 31.29
C ALA A 40 -0.03 12.89 30.16
N GLY A 41 0.54 13.68 29.24
CA GLY A 41 -0.18 14.33 28.14
C GLY A 41 -0.92 15.62 28.52
N ASP A 42 -0.78 16.11 29.75
CA ASP A 42 -1.36 17.37 30.20
C ASP A 42 -0.43 18.54 29.86
N TYR A 43 -0.43 18.93 28.59
CA TYR A 43 0.46 19.96 28.07
C TYR A 43 0.18 21.35 28.66
N GLU A 44 -1.07 21.68 28.97
CA GLU A 44 -1.43 22.97 29.56
C GLU A 44 -0.91 23.07 31.00
N ALA A 45 -1.07 22.01 31.80
CA ALA A 45 -0.49 21.96 33.13
C ALA A 45 1.04 22.03 33.08
N ALA A 46 1.67 21.32 32.14
CA ALA A 46 3.12 21.35 31.94
C ALA A 46 3.63 22.76 31.58
N ILE A 47 2.94 23.47 30.66
CA ILE A 47 3.24 24.86 30.30
C ILE A 47 3.18 25.76 31.55
N ASN A 48 2.13 25.62 32.36
CA ASN A 48 1.98 26.41 33.60
C ASN A 48 3.12 26.13 34.58
N SER A 49 3.51 24.87 34.75
CA SER A 49 4.61 24.48 35.62
C SER A 49 5.95 25.04 35.15
N TYR A 50 6.27 24.97 33.86
CA TYR A 50 7.50 25.57 33.33
C TYR A 50 7.49 27.10 33.41
N ASN A 51 6.36 27.74 33.16
CA ASN A 51 6.21 29.20 33.37
C ASN A 51 6.45 29.57 34.84
N ARG A 52 5.98 28.75 35.79
CA ARG A 52 6.22 29.00 37.21
C ARG A 52 7.69 28.82 37.58
N ALA A 53 8.37 27.83 37.01
CA ALA A 53 9.82 27.69 37.14
C ALA A 53 10.55 28.95 36.62
N LEU A 54 10.15 29.48 35.46
CA LEU A 54 10.74 30.70 34.88
C LEU A 54 10.40 31.99 35.66
N GLN A 55 9.35 32.00 36.48
CA GLN A 55 9.07 33.11 37.39
C GLN A 55 10.01 33.10 38.61
N LEU A 56 10.44 31.93 39.05
CA LEU A 56 11.38 31.77 40.15
C LEU A 56 12.83 31.98 39.68
N ASP A 57 13.15 31.49 38.49
CA ASP A 57 14.43 31.72 37.83
C ASP A 57 14.23 31.93 36.32
N LYS A 58 14.33 33.20 35.89
CA LYS A 58 14.07 33.65 34.53
C LYS A 58 15.01 33.06 33.48
N ASP A 59 16.19 32.61 33.90
CA ASP A 59 17.25 32.09 33.04
C ASP A 59 17.41 30.58 33.23
N GLN A 60 16.44 29.90 33.85
CA GLN A 60 16.53 28.47 34.08
C GLN A 60 16.46 27.67 32.77
N LEU A 61 17.60 27.15 32.34
CA LEU A 61 17.85 26.62 31.00
C LEU A 61 16.87 25.49 30.61
N LEU A 62 16.71 24.50 31.48
CA LEU A 62 15.86 23.33 31.20
C LEU A 62 14.36 23.72 31.07
N ALA A 63 13.91 24.74 31.79
CA ALA A 63 12.56 25.28 31.65
C ALA A 63 12.39 26.04 30.34
N LEU A 64 13.37 26.85 29.91
CA LEU A 64 13.35 27.52 28.61
C LEU A 64 13.28 26.52 27.45
N ILE A 65 14.13 25.48 27.47
CA ILE A 65 14.14 24.43 26.44
C ILE A 65 12.82 23.66 26.43
N SER A 66 12.38 23.19 27.60
CA SER A 66 11.17 22.36 27.71
C SER A 66 9.90 23.12 27.31
N LEU A 67 9.78 24.39 27.70
CA LEU A 67 8.66 25.24 27.31
C LEU A 67 8.72 25.60 25.83
N GLY A 68 9.91 25.90 25.29
CA GLY A 68 10.10 26.16 23.86
C GLY A 68 9.67 24.99 22.98
N LEU A 69 10.05 23.76 23.34
CA LEU A 69 9.61 22.55 22.65
C LEU A 69 8.09 22.31 22.77
N LEU A 70 7.47 22.66 23.89
CA LEU A 70 6.01 22.59 24.04
C LEU A 70 5.27 23.62 23.18
N TYR A 71 5.80 24.83 23.07
CA TYR A 71 5.27 25.84 22.16
C TYR A 71 5.37 25.39 20.71
N LEU A 72 6.49 24.76 20.33
CA LEU A 72 6.64 24.15 19.02
C LEU A 72 5.60 23.04 18.79
N HIS A 73 5.36 22.17 19.77
CA HIS A 73 4.31 21.14 19.71
C HIS A 73 2.90 21.74 19.57
N LYS A 74 2.64 22.90 20.18
CA LYS A 74 1.39 23.67 20.06
C LYS A 74 1.34 24.55 18.80
N SER A 75 2.33 24.47 17.92
CA SER A 75 2.48 25.31 16.71
C SER A 75 2.67 26.81 16.99
N ASP A 76 3.03 27.21 18.21
CA ASP A 76 3.50 28.57 18.51
C ASP A 76 5.01 28.68 18.21
N VAL A 77 5.32 28.78 16.91
CA VAL A 77 6.70 28.81 16.42
C VAL A 77 7.44 30.07 16.88
N ALA A 78 6.77 31.22 16.91
CA ALA A 78 7.39 32.49 17.31
C ALA A 78 7.75 32.49 18.81
N GLY A 79 6.83 32.01 19.66
CA GLY A 79 7.09 31.82 21.08
C GLY A 79 8.23 30.85 21.33
N ALA A 80 8.24 29.71 20.61
CA ALA A 80 9.30 28.71 20.71
C ALA A 80 10.68 29.32 20.38
N ILE A 81 10.82 30.01 19.24
CA ILE A 81 12.09 30.65 18.84
C ILE A 81 12.56 31.66 19.89
N SER A 82 11.65 32.47 20.44
CA SER A 82 12.00 33.47 21.46
C SER A 82 12.62 32.82 22.71
N LEU A 83 11.99 31.77 23.24
CA LEU A 83 12.49 31.04 24.40
C LEU A 83 13.80 30.30 24.12
N LEU A 84 13.91 29.67 22.95
CA LEU A 84 15.07 28.86 22.59
C LEU A 84 16.30 29.71 22.25
N ARG A 85 16.13 30.89 21.64
CA ARG A 85 17.22 31.87 21.49
C ARG A 85 17.71 32.39 22.84
N ARG A 86 16.81 32.61 23.79
CA ARG A 86 17.20 32.97 25.15
C ARG A 86 18.00 31.84 25.80
N ALA A 87 17.58 30.59 25.64
CA ALA A 87 18.32 29.43 26.14
C ALA A 87 19.76 29.38 25.61
N THR A 88 19.98 29.64 24.31
CA THR A 88 21.34 29.68 23.72
C THR A 88 22.19 30.87 24.15
N ILE A 89 21.59 31.93 24.72
CA ILE A 89 22.31 33.08 25.29
C ILE A 89 22.69 32.82 26.75
N VAL A 90 21.79 32.16 27.50
CA VAL A 90 22.04 31.76 28.88
C VAL A 90 23.22 30.80 28.95
N ASP A 91 23.26 29.82 28.04
CA ASP A 91 24.34 28.85 27.92
C ASP A 91 24.56 28.53 26.44
N ASP A 92 25.68 29.00 25.88
CA ASP A 92 26.06 28.76 24.49
C ASP A 92 26.68 27.37 24.26
N ALA A 93 27.05 26.65 25.32
CA ALA A 93 27.49 25.27 25.30
C ALA A 93 26.34 24.26 25.42
N ALA A 94 25.11 24.72 25.70
CA ALA A 94 23.92 23.90 25.78
C ALA A 94 23.47 23.39 24.39
N HIS A 95 24.08 22.29 23.93
CA HIS A 95 23.80 21.66 22.64
C HIS A 95 22.29 21.37 22.41
N GLN A 96 21.56 21.00 23.47
CA GLN A 96 20.10 20.77 23.42
C GLN A 96 19.31 22.04 23.06
N ALA A 97 19.76 23.21 23.52
CA ALA A 97 19.12 24.49 23.19
C ALA A 97 19.32 24.83 21.72
N TRP A 98 20.52 24.60 21.18
CA TRP A 98 20.83 24.79 19.77
C TRP A 98 20.04 23.86 18.86
N ASP A 99 19.93 22.56 19.20
CA ASP A 99 19.14 21.62 18.41
C ASP A 99 17.64 21.99 18.43
N ALA A 100 17.09 22.30 19.61
CA ALA A 100 15.71 22.75 19.73
C ALA A 100 15.45 24.05 18.96
N LEU A 101 16.37 25.02 19.00
CA LEU A 101 16.29 26.24 18.20
C LEU A 101 16.28 25.92 16.70
N GLY A 102 17.12 24.97 16.26
CA GLY A 102 17.14 24.51 14.87
C GLY A 102 15.79 23.92 14.42
N LEU A 103 15.17 23.08 15.26
CA LEU A 103 13.82 22.54 15.00
C LEU A 103 12.77 23.65 14.88
N ALA A 104 12.84 24.67 15.73
CA ALA A 104 11.91 25.80 15.71
C ALA A 104 12.12 26.69 14.46
N GLU A 105 13.36 26.95 14.05
CA GLU A 105 13.67 27.69 12.82
C GLU A 105 13.27 26.90 11.56
N MET A 106 13.38 25.56 11.57
CA MET A 106 12.83 24.71 10.51
C MET A 106 11.32 24.88 10.38
N ALA A 107 10.59 24.83 11.50
CA ALA A 107 9.13 25.03 11.50
C ALA A 107 8.73 26.45 11.05
N ASN A 108 9.61 27.44 11.24
CA ASN A 108 9.45 28.80 10.75
C ASN A 108 9.78 28.97 9.25
N GLY A 109 10.25 27.92 8.58
CA GLY A 109 10.70 27.97 7.19
C GLY A 109 12.06 28.66 6.99
N ALA A 110 12.83 28.89 8.06
CA ALA A 110 14.13 29.54 8.02
C ALA A 110 15.28 28.50 7.98
N ALA A 111 15.33 27.72 6.90
CA ALA A 111 16.25 26.58 6.77
C ALA A 111 17.74 26.94 6.98
N ASP A 112 18.20 28.10 6.51
CA ASP A 112 19.59 28.53 6.72
C ASP A 112 19.92 28.76 8.20
N ARG A 113 18.98 29.31 8.97
CA ARG A 113 19.16 29.52 10.42
C ARG A 113 19.12 28.20 11.17
N ALA A 114 18.22 27.31 10.77
CA ALA A 114 18.19 25.96 11.32
C ALA A 114 19.49 25.21 11.07
N CYS A 115 20.02 25.29 9.84
CA CYS A 115 21.30 24.70 9.46
C CYS A 115 22.43 25.21 10.37
N ALA A 116 22.51 26.53 10.61
CA ALA A 116 23.51 27.11 11.51
C ALA A 116 23.35 26.64 12.97
N ALA A 117 22.12 26.53 13.48
CA ALA A 117 21.84 26.07 14.83
C ALA A 117 22.19 24.58 15.01
N HIS A 118 21.74 23.70 14.12
CA HIS A 118 22.07 22.27 14.17
C HIS A 118 23.57 22.01 13.97
N ARG A 119 24.25 22.78 13.10
CA ARG A 119 25.72 22.69 12.98
C ARG A 119 26.41 22.97 14.31
N THR A 120 25.92 23.95 15.07
CA THR A 120 26.45 24.28 16.40
C THR A 120 26.18 23.16 17.40
N ALA A 121 24.96 22.61 17.41
CA ALA A 121 24.62 21.45 18.23
C ALA A 121 25.52 20.24 17.92
N CYS A 122 25.75 19.93 16.64
CA CYS A 122 26.66 18.86 16.21
C CYS A 122 28.13 19.13 16.53
N ALA A 123 28.57 20.39 16.56
CA ALA A 123 29.94 20.72 16.95
C ALA A 123 30.16 20.54 18.45
N LEU A 124 29.16 20.86 19.27
CA LEU A 124 29.18 20.69 20.72
C LEU A 124 29.04 19.22 21.13
N GLU A 125 28.22 18.45 20.42
CA GLU A 125 28.01 17.02 20.67
C GLU A 125 28.17 16.19 19.36
N PRO A 126 29.42 15.89 18.95
CA PRO A 126 29.73 15.34 17.62
C PRO A 126 29.38 13.86 17.40
N THR A 127 28.97 13.15 18.46
CA THR A 127 28.58 11.74 18.46
C THR A 127 27.06 11.54 18.48
N HIS A 128 26.25 12.60 18.60
CA HIS A 128 24.80 12.47 18.70
C HIS A 128 24.14 12.34 17.33
N ILE A 129 23.71 11.13 16.99
CA ILE A 129 23.10 10.80 15.68
C ILE A 129 21.85 11.65 15.41
N GLY A 130 20.98 11.87 16.40
CA GLY A 130 19.76 12.67 16.24
C GLY A 130 20.03 14.09 15.71
N TYR A 131 21.02 14.80 16.28
CA TYR A 131 21.40 16.14 15.83
C TYR A 131 21.94 16.13 14.41
N ALA A 132 22.73 15.09 14.07
CA ALA A 132 23.23 14.93 12.71
C ALA A 132 22.09 14.75 11.70
N LEU A 133 21.03 14.02 12.06
CA LEU A 133 19.85 13.87 11.19
C LEU A 133 19.09 15.18 11.01
N HIS A 134 18.85 15.94 12.09
CA HIS A 134 18.22 17.26 11.97
C HIS A 134 19.09 18.24 11.15
N TYR A 135 20.41 18.16 11.29
CA TYR A 135 21.35 18.97 10.52
C TYR A 135 21.29 18.65 9.02
N ILE A 136 21.20 17.37 8.66
CA ILE A 136 21.00 16.94 7.26
C ILE A 136 19.69 17.51 6.72
N ASP A 137 18.58 17.34 7.45
CA ASP A 137 17.26 17.81 7.00
C ASP A 137 17.26 19.33 6.75
N ALA A 138 17.93 20.10 7.62
CA ALA A 138 18.10 21.54 7.44
C ALA A 138 19.03 21.91 6.26
N CYS A 139 20.11 21.16 6.03
CA CYS A 139 21.00 21.35 4.88
C CYS A 139 20.29 21.05 3.56
N VAL A 140 19.49 19.99 3.50
CA VAL A 140 18.69 19.65 2.31
C VAL A 140 17.68 20.77 2.03
N ALA A 141 16.98 21.27 3.06
CA ALA A 141 16.02 22.35 2.91
C ALA A 141 16.64 23.70 2.50
N SER A 142 17.90 23.96 2.90
CA SER A 142 18.65 25.18 2.54
C SER A 142 19.48 25.05 1.26
N GLY A 143 19.51 23.87 0.62
CA GLY A 143 20.33 23.63 -0.58
C GLY A 143 21.84 23.51 -0.30
N GLN A 144 22.23 23.24 0.95
CA GLN A 144 23.63 23.12 1.40
C GLN A 144 24.11 21.66 1.53
N SER A 145 23.39 20.70 0.93
CA SER A 145 23.67 19.26 1.06
C SER A 145 25.02 18.83 0.45
N ASP A 146 25.48 19.49 -0.61
CA ASP A 146 26.74 19.14 -1.29
C ASP A 146 27.97 19.55 -0.50
N ASP A 147 27.92 20.72 0.15
CA ASP A 147 28.94 21.18 1.08
C ASP A 147 29.02 20.25 2.30
N LEU A 148 27.86 19.86 2.84
CA LEU A 148 27.77 18.92 3.93
C LEU A 148 28.36 17.55 3.55
N MET A 149 28.01 17.02 2.37
CA MET A 149 28.55 15.78 1.83
C MET A 149 30.08 15.83 1.76
N THR A 150 30.64 16.93 1.24
CA THR A 150 32.10 17.12 1.12
C THR A 150 32.77 17.09 2.50
N ALA A 151 32.19 17.77 3.49
CA ALA A 151 32.68 17.76 4.86
C ALA A 151 32.62 16.35 5.49
N CYS A 152 31.50 15.64 5.32
CA CYS A 152 31.34 14.27 5.82
C CYS A 152 32.33 13.29 5.17
N LEU A 153 32.60 13.42 3.86
CA LEU A 153 33.61 12.62 3.16
C LEU A 153 35.03 12.89 3.67
N ALA A 154 35.37 14.14 3.99
CA ALA A 154 36.64 14.48 4.62
C ALA A 154 36.76 13.88 6.02
N ARG A 155 35.70 13.99 6.83
CA ARG A 155 35.62 13.41 8.19
C ARG A 155 35.78 11.89 8.17
N ASN A 156 35.07 11.19 7.27
CA ASN A 156 35.16 9.75 7.12
C ASN A 156 36.54 9.27 6.61
N ARG A 157 37.24 10.08 5.79
CA ARG A 157 38.63 9.77 5.39
C ARG A 157 39.62 9.87 6.56
N GLN A 158 39.37 10.76 7.51
CA GLN A 158 40.21 10.89 8.71
C GLN A 158 39.92 9.78 9.72
N ASN A 159 38.65 9.39 9.87
CA ASN A 159 38.24 8.30 10.75
C ASN A 159 37.09 7.49 10.12
N GLN A 160 37.41 6.29 9.63
CA GLN A 160 36.43 5.38 9.03
C GLN A 160 35.48 4.73 10.06
N ALA A 161 35.77 4.85 11.36
CA ALA A 161 34.93 4.37 12.44
C ALA A 161 34.02 5.48 13.02
N ASP A 162 33.94 6.64 12.37
CA ASP A 162 33.05 7.73 12.79
C ASP A 162 31.60 7.43 12.40
N ILE A 163 30.84 6.87 13.36
CA ILE A 163 29.43 6.47 13.18
C ILE A 163 28.58 7.63 12.65
N VAL A 164 28.75 8.85 13.19
CA VAL A 164 27.96 10.01 12.77
C VAL A 164 28.29 10.38 11.33
N ALA A 165 29.57 10.40 10.94
CA ALA A 165 29.94 10.66 9.55
C ALA A 165 29.36 9.61 8.59
N LEU A 166 29.40 8.33 8.96
CA LEU A 166 28.82 7.23 8.18
C LEU A 166 27.30 7.38 8.04
N VAL A 167 26.58 7.71 9.12
CA VAL A 167 25.13 7.95 9.08
C VAL A 167 24.79 9.13 8.18
N MET A 168 25.54 10.23 8.29
CA MET A 168 25.32 11.42 7.45
C MET A 168 25.56 11.12 5.97
N LEU A 169 26.66 10.44 5.65
CA LEU A 169 26.95 9.99 4.28
C LEU A 169 25.85 9.08 3.76
N GLY A 170 25.48 8.05 4.53
CA GLY A 170 24.44 7.10 4.15
C GLY A 170 23.11 7.78 3.81
N ARG A 171 22.67 8.73 4.64
CA ARG A 171 21.44 9.49 4.40
C ARG A 171 21.56 10.41 3.17
N LEU A 172 22.62 11.21 3.05
CA LEU A 172 22.79 12.13 1.93
C LEU A 172 22.95 11.40 0.58
N VAL A 173 23.66 10.26 0.58
CA VAL A 173 23.83 9.40 -0.60
C VAL A 173 22.50 8.73 -0.98
N ALA A 174 21.67 8.35 0.01
CA ALA A 174 20.33 7.83 -0.22
C ALA A 174 19.41 8.88 -0.89
N ASP A 175 19.48 10.14 -0.44
CA ASP A 175 18.70 11.25 -1.02
C ASP A 175 19.09 11.50 -2.48
N GLN A 176 20.39 11.40 -2.82
CA GLN A 176 20.90 11.41 -4.20
C GLN A 176 20.51 10.16 -5.00
N GLY A 177 20.16 9.07 -4.32
CA GLY A 177 19.62 7.86 -4.92
C GLY A 177 20.56 6.72 -5.19
N ARG A 178 21.76 6.83 -4.66
CA ARG A 178 22.79 5.80 -4.74
C ARG A 178 22.52 4.80 -3.62
N ILE A 179 21.41 4.07 -3.74
CA ILE A 179 20.85 3.22 -2.67
C ILE A 179 21.84 2.17 -2.17
N ALA A 180 22.58 1.50 -3.06
CA ALA A 180 23.55 0.48 -2.68
C ALA A 180 24.68 1.07 -1.81
N GLU A 181 25.22 2.21 -2.23
CA GLU A 181 26.28 2.89 -1.48
C GLU A 181 25.79 3.47 -0.14
N ALA A 182 24.56 3.96 -0.11
CA ALA A 182 23.94 4.40 1.14
C ALA A 182 23.80 3.24 2.16
N GLU A 183 23.43 2.06 1.67
CA GLU A 183 23.36 0.84 2.48
C GLU A 183 24.74 0.45 3.00
N ASP A 184 25.79 0.50 2.17
CA ASP A 184 27.17 0.20 2.60
C ASP A 184 27.61 1.09 3.79
N TYR A 185 27.36 2.41 3.71
CA TYR A 185 27.68 3.33 4.80
C TYR A 185 26.89 3.05 6.08
N LEU A 186 25.58 2.79 5.95
CA LEU A 186 24.72 2.54 7.11
C LEU A 186 24.92 1.16 7.72
N GLU A 187 25.27 0.14 6.93
CA GLU A 187 25.65 -1.18 7.44
C GLU A 187 26.98 -1.10 8.20
N ALA A 188 27.96 -0.33 7.71
CA ALA A 188 29.17 -0.05 8.46
C ALA A 188 28.86 0.65 9.80
N ALA A 189 27.99 1.67 9.78
CA ALA A 189 27.56 2.35 11.00
C ALA A 189 26.83 1.40 11.97
N HIS A 190 25.97 0.51 11.45
CA HIS A 190 25.22 -0.47 12.25
C HIS A 190 26.13 -1.54 12.86
N LEU A 191 27.20 -1.94 12.18
CA LEU A 191 28.21 -2.86 12.72
C LEU A 191 28.98 -2.23 13.89
N LEU A 192 29.27 -0.93 13.81
CA LEU A 192 29.98 -0.19 14.85
C LEU A 192 29.09 0.11 16.07
N ASP A 193 27.81 0.42 15.85
CA ASP A 193 26.83 0.58 16.92
C ASP A 193 25.48 -0.10 16.59
N PRO A 194 25.33 -1.39 16.95
CA PRO A 194 24.06 -2.11 16.80
C PRO A 194 22.95 -1.62 17.74
N SER A 195 23.26 -0.77 18.72
CA SER A 195 22.33 -0.28 19.75
C SER A 195 21.65 1.05 19.38
N ALA A 196 22.11 1.72 18.32
CA ALA A 196 21.46 2.90 17.76
C ALA A 196 20.25 2.51 16.89
N ALA A 197 19.05 2.75 17.41
CA ALA A 197 17.81 2.47 16.70
C ALA A 197 17.67 3.31 15.42
N GLU A 198 18.17 4.54 15.41
CA GLU A 198 18.19 5.46 14.26
C GLU A 198 18.82 4.82 13.03
N ILE A 199 19.96 4.13 13.20
CA ILE A 199 20.67 3.49 12.08
C ILE A 199 19.81 2.37 11.49
N SER A 200 19.19 1.56 12.37
CA SER A 200 18.28 0.50 11.94
C SER A 200 17.05 1.06 11.22
N LEU A 201 16.50 2.19 11.66
CA LEU A 201 15.37 2.85 11.00
C LEU A 201 15.74 3.41 9.62
N LEU A 202 16.93 3.99 9.47
CA LEU A 202 17.43 4.47 8.18
C LEU A 202 17.62 3.31 7.18
N LEU A 203 18.25 2.21 7.63
CA LEU A 203 18.39 1.00 6.82
C LEU A 203 17.02 0.43 6.43
N ALA A 204 16.07 0.35 7.38
CA ALA A 204 14.71 -0.08 7.10
C ALA A 204 14.01 0.80 6.05
N SER A 205 14.15 2.13 6.15
CA SER A 205 13.58 3.10 5.23
C SER A 205 14.13 2.94 3.81
N ILE A 206 15.45 2.77 3.68
CA ILE A 206 16.12 2.56 2.39
C ILE A 206 15.71 1.21 1.78
N CYS A 207 15.70 0.13 2.56
CA CYS A 207 15.22 -1.17 2.11
C CYS A 207 13.74 -1.13 1.69
N SER A 208 12.90 -0.37 2.41
CA SER A 208 11.47 -0.21 2.11
C SER A 208 11.27 0.53 0.79
N THR A 209 11.99 1.63 0.58
CA THR A 209 11.99 2.41 -0.67
C THR A 209 12.48 1.58 -1.86
N ALA A 210 13.47 0.72 -1.63
CA ALA A 210 13.98 -0.22 -2.62
C ALA A 210 13.10 -1.48 -2.77
N MET A 211 11.92 -1.55 -2.14
CA MET A 211 10.98 -2.67 -2.22
C MET A 211 11.59 -4.02 -1.80
N ARG A 212 12.46 -4.02 -0.77
CA ARG A 212 13.14 -5.21 -0.19
C ARG A 212 12.56 -5.57 1.19
N PRO A 213 11.34 -6.12 1.26
CA PRO A 213 10.57 -6.23 2.51
C PRO A 213 11.22 -7.14 3.56
N HIS A 214 11.96 -8.19 3.16
CA HIS A 214 12.66 -9.07 4.11
C HIS A 214 13.79 -8.33 4.86
N GLN A 215 14.55 -7.48 4.16
CA GLN A 215 15.57 -6.63 4.80
C GLN A 215 14.90 -5.54 5.65
N THR A 216 13.80 -4.95 5.18
CA THR A 216 13.01 -4.01 5.98
C THR A 216 12.55 -4.64 7.31
N VAL A 217 12.03 -5.87 7.30
CA VAL A 217 11.66 -6.61 8.53
C VAL A 217 12.87 -6.82 9.44
N LYS A 218 14.04 -7.24 8.90
CA LYS A 218 15.28 -7.42 9.68
C LYS A 218 15.60 -6.16 10.49
N TYR A 219 15.66 -5.01 9.83
CA TYR A 219 16.07 -3.77 10.48
C TYR A 219 14.98 -3.15 11.36
N LEU A 220 13.70 -3.26 10.99
CA LEU A 220 12.60 -2.82 11.87
C LEU A 220 12.48 -3.67 13.14
N ARG A 221 12.79 -4.96 13.10
CA ARG A 221 12.87 -5.79 14.31
C ARG A 221 13.99 -5.33 15.23
N ALA A 222 15.16 -4.98 14.68
CA ALA A 222 16.26 -4.44 15.46
C ALA A 222 15.86 -3.12 16.14
N ALA A 223 15.25 -2.20 15.38
CA ALA A 223 14.74 -0.95 15.93
C ALA A 223 13.65 -1.15 17.00
N TYR A 224 12.69 -2.06 16.76
CA TYR A 224 11.60 -2.35 17.71
C TYR A 224 12.12 -2.98 19.01
N LYS A 225 13.17 -3.81 18.95
CA LYS A 225 13.82 -4.36 20.15
C LYS A 225 14.40 -3.27 21.05
N LEU A 226 14.95 -2.21 20.44
CA LEU A 226 15.52 -1.06 21.15
C LEU A 226 14.44 -0.08 21.63
N ARG A 227 13.34 0.04 20.89
CA ARG A 227 12.21 0.94 21.17
C ARG A 227 10.86 0.21 21.13
N PRO A 228 10.57 -0.68 22.09
CA PRO A 228 9.34 -1.48 22.09
C PRO A 228 8.06 -0.67 22.41
N ASN A 229 8.20 0.59 22.81
CA ASN A 229 7.10 1.51 23.11
C ASN A 229 6.87 2.54 21.98
N ASP A 230 7.41 2.30 20.79
CA ASP A 230 7.22 3.16 19.63
C ASP A 230 6.17 2.56 18.69
N LEU A 231 4.98 3.17 18.69
CA LEU A 231 3.84 2.72 17.87
C LEU A 231 4.13 2.85 16.37
N ALA A 232 4.93 3.84 15.95
CA ALA A 232 5.27 4.03 14.55
C ALA A 232 6.17 2.88 14.06
N ILE A 233 7.16 2.48 14.85
CA ILE A 233 8.01 1.32 14.53
C ILE A 233 7.20 0.03 14.48
N ALA A 234 6.29 -0.18 15.45
CA ALA A 234 5.40 -1.35 15.45
C ALA A 234 4.50 -1.39 14.20
N ASN A 235 3.96 -0.23 13.80
CA ASN A 235 3.16 -0.07 12.60
C ASN A 235 3.95 -0.42 11.34
N ASP A 236 5.13 0.17 11.17
CA ASP A 236 5.95 -0.03 9.98
C ASP A 236 6.44 -1.49 9.89
N LEU A 237 6.76 -2.10 11.05
CA LEU A 237 7.12 -3.51 11.12
C LEU A 237 5.95 -4.41 10.70
N ALA A 238 4.73 -4.13 11.16
CA ALA A 238 3.55 -4.90 10.75
C ALA A 238 3.26 -4.78 9.24
N VAL A 239 3.44 -3.60 8.65
CA VAL A 239 3.33 -3.41 7.19
C VAL A 239 4.41 -4.22 6.46
N ALA A 240 5.66 -4.18 6.93
CA ALA A 240 6.75 -4.94 6.33
C ALA A 240 6.56 -6.47 6.48
N LEU A 241 6.06 -6.94 7.62
CA LEU A 241 5.68 -8.32 7.87
C LEU A 241 4.57 -8.78 6.92
N SER A 242 3.55 -7.94 6.70
CA SER A 242 2.46 -8.23 5.76
C SER A 242 2.96 -8.36 4.32
N ARG A 243 3.93 -7.54 3.91
CA ARG A 243 4.61 -7.68 2.60
C ARG A 243 5.45 -8.95 2.48
N CYS A 244 5.85 -9.53 3.60
CA CYS A 244 6.51 -10.83 3.70
C CYS A 244 5.54 -12.00 3.92
N TYR A 245 4.21 -11.76 3.89
CA TYR A 245 3.17 -12.76 4.15
C TYR A 245 3.16 -13.32 5.58
N HIS A 246 3.66 -12.55 6.56
CA HIS A 246 3.58 -12.84 7.99
C HIS A 246 2.39 -12.08 8.63
N TYR A 247 1.18 -12.41 8.20
CA TYR A 247 -0.03 -11.66 8.54
C TYR A 247 -0.45 -11.88 9.99
N HIS A 248 -0.33 -13.11 10.50
CA HIS A 248 -0.72 -13.39 11.88
C HIS A 248 0.18 -12.64 12.86
N GLU A 249 1.49 -12.65 12.60
CA GLU A 249 2.45 -11.90 13.40
C GLU A 249 2.20 -10.38 13.31
N ALA A 250 1.97 -9.86 12.11
CA ALA A 250 1.67 -8.45 11.90
C ALA A 250 0.40 -7.99 12.66
N ALA A 251 -0.66 -8.80 12.63
CA ALA A 251 -1.92 -8.50 13.31
C ALA A 251 -1.74 -8.48 14.83
N ASN A 252 -1.08 -9.51 15.40
CA ASN A 252 -0.82 -9.58 16.84
C ASN A 252 0.04 -8.39 17.31
N LEU A 253 1.11 -8.07 16.56
CA LEU A 253 1.99 -6.95 16.87
C LEU A 253 1.21 -5.63 16.94
N LEU A 254 0.37 -5.34 15.94
CA LEU A 254 -0.45 -4.13 15.92
C LEU A 254 -1.47 -4.11 17.06
N GLN A 255 -2.15 -5.23 17.30
CA GLN A 255 -3.15 -5.31 18.37
C GLN A 255 -2.53 -5.07 19.75
N GLU A 256 -1.38 -5.70 20.04
CA GLU A 256 -0.65 -5.52 21.31
C GLU A 256 -0.13 -4.08 21.46
N ALA A 257 0.51 -3.54 20.42
CA ALA A 257 1.04 -2.18 20.45
C ALA A 257 -0.09 -1.15 20.62
N MET A 258 -1.21 -1.31 19.91
CA MET A 258 -2.37 -0.44 20.05
C MET A 258 -3.04 -0.55 21.43
N GLY A 259 -3.07 -1.74 22.02
CA GLY A 259 -3.60 -1.95 23.37
C GLY A 259 -2.80 -1.24 24.45
N ARG A 260 -1.48 -1.09 24.26
CA ARG A 260 -0.56 -0.45 25.21
C ARG A 260 -0.36 1.04 24.98
N LEU A 261 -0.22 1.45 23.73
CA LEU A 261 0.23 2.78 23.34
C LEU A 261 -0.91 3.65 22.79
N GLY A 262 -2.11 3.09 22.69
CA GLY A 262 -3.25 3.71 22.04
C GLY A 262 -3.30 3.43 20.54
N GLN A 263 -4.45 3.73 19.95
CA GLN A 263 -4.73 3.49 18.52
C GLN A 263 -4.74 4.81 17.75
N THR A 264 -4.28 4.77 16.50
CA THR A 264 -4.40 5.86 15.54
C THR A 264 -5.25 5.43 14.35
N ILE A 265 -5.66 6.39 13.53
CA ILE A 265 -6.38 6.12 12.27
C ILE A 265 -5.53 5.19 11.38
N THR A 266 -4.23 5.48 11.27
CA THR A 266 -3.27 4.72 10.45
C THR A 266 -3.13 3.28 10.94
N THR A 267 -2.96 3.06 12.25
CA THR A 267 -2.79 1.70 12.79
C THR A 267 -4.05 0.87 12.64
N LEU A 268 -5.24 1.48 12.80
CA LEU A 268 -6.51 0.80 12.56
C LEU A 268 -6.69 0.42 11.07
N CYS A 269 -6.34 1.31 10.16
CA CYS A 269 -6.42 1.04 8.72
C CYS A 269 -5.42 -0.04 8.29
N ASN A 270 -4.20 0.00 8.81
CA ASN A 270 -3.20 -1.03 8.53
C ASN A 270 -3.61 -2.38 9.11
N LEU A 271 -4.14 -2.42 10.34
CA LEU A 271 -4.70 -3.65 10.92
C LEU A 271 -5.85 -4.20 10.07
N ALA A 272 -6.74 -3.35 9.56
CA ALA A 272 -7.80 -3.76 8.65
C ALA A 272 -7.25 -4.46 7.39
N ASN A 273 -6.21 -3.89 6.77
CA ASN A 273 -5.55 -4.51 5.61
C ASN A 273 -4.90 -5.86 5.96
N VAL A 274 -4.20 -5.96 7.11
CA VAL A 274 -3.59 -7.22 7.56
C VAL A 274 -4.66 -8.30 7.77
N LEU A 275 -5.74 -7.96 8.46
CA LEU A 275 -6.84 -8.88 8.75
C LEU A 275 -7.52 -9.37 7.47
N ALA A 276 -7.78 -8.46 6.53
CA ALA A 276 -8.32 -8.81 5.23
C ALA A 276 -7.38 -9.73 4.44
N ALA A 277 -6.07 -9.45 4.47
CA ALA A 277 -5.07 -10.29 3.84
C ALA A 277 -5.03 -11.70 4.44
N SER A 278 -5.28 -11.84 5.75
CA SER A 278 -5.40 -13.12 6.45
C SER A 278 -6.76 -13.82 6.31
N GLY A 279 -7.73 -13.23 5.60
CA GLY A 279 -9.05 -13.82 5.34
C GLY A 279 -10.17 -13.39 6.31
N ASP A 280 -9.89 -12.56 7.31
CA ASP A 280 -10.90 -12.07 8.25
C ASP A 280 -11.49 -10.72 7.79
N ILE A 281 -12.32 -10.80 6.75
CA ILE A 281 -12.97 -9.62 6.15
C ILE A 281 -13.92 -8.92 7.13
N ALA A 282 -14.59 -9.68 8.00
CA ALA A 282 -15.54 -9.13 8.96
C ALA A 282 -14.83 -8.23 9.99
N LEU A 283 -13.73 -8.72 10.58
CA LEU A 283 -12.95 -7.93 11.52
C LEU A 283 -12.22 -6.77 10.82
N ALA A 284 -11.74 -6.98 9.58
CA ALA A 284 -11.15 -5.92 8.77
C ALA A 284 -12.11 -4.74 8.56
N LEU A 285 -13.36 -5.01 8.15
CA LEU A 285 -14.40 -3.99 7.99
C LEU A 285 -14.69 -3.28 9.32
N SER A 286 -14.74 -4.01 10.43
CA SER A 286 -14.94 -3.42 11.76
C SER A 286 -13.83 -2.42 12.13
N MET A 287 -12.56 -2.76 11.86
CA MET A 287 -11.43 -1.85 12.11
C MET A 287 -11.47 -0.62 11.20
N ALA A 288 -11.82 -0.80 9.92
CA ALA A 288 -11.97 0.31 8.98
C ALA A 288 -13.12 1.25 9.35
N GLU A 289 -14.28 0.71 9.77
CA GLU A 289 -15.41 1.50 10.28
C GLU A 289 -15.05 2.25 11.57
N LYS A 290 -14.32 1.62 12.49
CA LYS A 290 -13.80 2.28 13.69
C LYS A 290 -12.87 3.45 13.34
N ALA A 291 -11.96 3.26 12.38
CA ALA A 291 -11.10 4.34 11.90
C ALA A 291 -11.91 5.48 11.26
N ARG A 292 -12.95 5.15 10.48
CA ARG A 292 -13.86 6.14 9.88
C ARG A 292 -14.62 6.94 10.92
N LEU A 293 -15.10 6.32 12.00
CA LEU A 293 -15.81 7.02 13.08
C LEU A 293 -14.89 7.98 13.85
N LEU A 294 -13.62 7.63 14.02
CA LEU A 294 -12.63 8.49 14.67
C LEU A 294 -12.23 9.70 13.83
N ALA A 295 -12.22 9.56 12.50
CA ALA A 295 -11.85 10.63 11.58
C ALA A 295 -12.71 10.60 10.31
N PRO A 296 -13.97 11.05 10.39
CA PRO A 296 -14.92 10.97 9.28
C PRO A 296 -14.49 11.80 8.07
N ASP A 297 -13.64 12.81 8.26
CA ASP A 297 -13.12 13.70 7.21
C ASP A 297 -11.78 13.22 6.61
N ASN A 298 -11.22 12.12 7.12
CA ASN A 298 -10.00 11.54 6.57
C ASN A 298 -10.32 10.58 5.40
N ALA A 299 -9.64 10.72 4.27
CA ALA A 299 -9.86 9.87 3.10
C ALA A 299 -9.46 8.40 3.31
N LEU A 300 -8.48 8.13 4.19
CA LEU A 300 -7.86 6.82 4.32
C LEU A 300 -8.85 5.72 4.75
N PRO A 301 -9.65 5.86 5.82
CA PRO A 301 -10.64 4.84 6.20
C PRO A 301 -11.68 4.57 5.11
N TRP A 302 -12.15 5.61 4.42
CA TRP A 302 -13.09 5.45 3.31
C TRP A 302 -12.49 4.67 2.14
N ARG A 303 -11.22 4.93 1.81
CA ARG A 303 -10.50 4.16 0.79
C ARG A 303 -10.38 2.68 1.18
N ILE A 304 -10.05 2.38 2.44
CA ILE A 304 -10.00 1.00 2.92
C ILE A 304 -11.39 0.34 2.80
N LEU A 305 -12.46 1.02 3.20
CA LEU A 305 -13.82 0.50 3.06
C LEU A 305 -14.21 0.24 1.60
N ALA A 306 -13.87 1.15 0.68
CA ALA A 306 -14.11 0.97 -0.75
C ALA A 306 -13.39 -0.28 -1.28
N ASN A 307 -12.15 -0.51 -0.85
CA ASN A 307 -11.35 -1.66 -1.23
C ASN A 307 -11.86 -2.97 -0.60
N LEU A 308 -12.41 -2.94 0.62
CA LEU A 308 -12.84 -4.15 1.35
C LEU A 308 -14.27 -4.61 1.00
N ARG A 309 -15.19 -3.69 0.72
CA ARG A 309 -16.60 -4.01 0.41
C ARG A 309 -16.79 -4.97 -0.78
N PRO A 310 -15.97 -4.94 -1.86
CA PRO A 310 -16.04 -5.94 -2.93
C PRO A 310 -15.82 -7.39 -2.48
N TYR A 311 -15.16 -7.60 -1.34
CA TYR A 311 -14.97 -8.94 -0.75
C TYR A 311 -16.11 -9.36 0.18
N GLN A 312 -16.96 -8.40 0.59
CA GLN A 312 -18.07 -8.65 1.52
C GLN A 312 -19.25 -9.28 0.77
N TYR A 313 -19.60 -10.50 1.17
CA TYR A 313 -20.80 -11.17 0.65
C TYR A 313 -22.06 -10.32 0.92
N GLY A 314 -22.83 -10.05 -0.13
CA GLY A 314 -24.06 -9.24 -0.06
C GLY A 314 -23.85 -7.72 -0.06
N ALA A 315 -22.62 -7.22 -0.25
CA ALA A 315 -22.40 -5.79 -0.43
C ALA A 315 -23.05 -5.29 -1.74
N SER A 316 -23.81 -4.18 -1.66
CA SER A 316 -24.37 -3.55 -2.86
C SER A 316 -23.30 -2.76 -3.60
N VAL A 317 -23.38 -2.75 -4.93
CA VAL A 317 -22.52 -1.93 -5.81
C VAL A 317 -22.62 -0.43 -5.49
N GLN A 318 -23.79 0.04 -5.05
CA GLN A 318 -23.98 1.41 -4.59
C GLN A 318 -23.14 1.71 -3.33
N ASN A 319 -23.15 0.82 -2.33
CA ASN A 319 -22.35 1.03 -1.12
C ASN A 319 -20.85 1.02 -1.41
N ILE A 320 -20.40 0.24 -2.40
CA ILE A 320 -19.00 0.23 -2.84
C ILE A 320 -18.66 1.59 -3.49
N ARG A 321 -19.49 2.05 -4.44
CA ARG A 321 -19.34 3.36 -5.09
C ARG A 321 -19.33 4.50 -4.08
N ASP A 322 -20.25 4.52 -3.13
CA ASP A 322 -20.37 5.57 -2.14
C ASP A 322 -19.09 5.69 -1.31
N ALA A 323 -18.50 4.58 -0.87
CA ALA A 323 -17.22 4.61 -0.15
C ALA A 323 -16.09 5.18 -1.00
N ALA A 324 -16.00 4.79 -2.27
CA ALA A 324 -14.99 5.30 -3.19
C ALA A 324 -15.14 6.82 -3.40
N GLU A 325 -16.36 7.31 -3.61
CA GLU A 325 -16.62 8.74 -3.78
C GLU A 325 -16.35 9.53 -2.48
N GLN A 326 -16.69 8.98 -1.31
CA GLN A 326 -16.34 9.61 -0.03
C GLN A 326 -14.83 9.71 0.18
N ALA A 327 -14.07 8.69 -0.24
CA ALA A 327 -12.61 8.74 -0.21
C ALA A 327 -12.08 9.84 -1.14
N ALA A 328 -12.54 9.87 -2.39
CA ALA A 328 -12.11 10.84 -3.40
C ALA A 328 -12.45 12.30 -3.03
N LYS A 329 -13.63 12.54 -2.43
CA LYS A 329 -14.05 13.87 -1.94
C LYS A 329 -13.13 14.46 -0.87
N ARG A 330 -12.40 13.60 -0.14
CA ARG A 330 -11.50 13.96 0.97
C ARG A 330 -10.03 13.98 0.57
N LEU A 331 -9.71 13.68 -0.69
CA LEU A 331 -8.34 13.85 -1.19
C LEU A 331 -7.99 15.34 -1.20
N THR A 332 -6.77 15.66 -0.80
CA THR A 332 -6.25 17.02 -0.86
C THR A 332 -6.14 17.45 -2.32
N ARG A 333 -6.72 18.61 -2.65
CA ARG A 333 -6.70 19.21 -3.99
C ARG A 333 -5.98 20.55 -3.93
N PRO A 334 -4.63 20.59 -4.01
CA PRO A 334 -3.95 21.88 -4.16
C PRO A 334 -4.28 22.48 -5.54
N ALA A 335 -3.86 23.72 -5.77
CA ALA A 335 -4.20 24.48 -6.98
C ALA A 335 -4.00 23.66 -8.27
N ALA A 336 -4.96 23.79 -9.19
CA ALA A 336 -4.98 23.02 -10.44
C ALA A 336 -3.65 23.10 -11.18
N THR A 337 -3.11 21.95 -11.58
CA THR A 337 -1.89 21.90 -12.38
C THR A 337 -2.16 22.55 -13.73
N LYS A 338 -1.34 23.53 -14.12
CA LYS A 338 -1.47 24.19 -15.43
C LYS A 338 -1.07 23.18 -16.50
N ILE A 339 -2.06 22.69 -17.23
CA ILE A 339 -1.87 21.81 -18.40
C ILE A 339 -1.98 22.61 -19.69
N CYS A 340 -1.22 22.21 -20.71
CA CYS A 340 -1.43 22.70 -22.07
C CYS A 340 -2.69 22.05 -22.64
N ARG A 341 -3.72 22.84 -22.93
CA ARG A 341 -4.89 22.36 -23.67
C ARG A 341 -4.54 22.28 -25.15
N HIS A 342 -4.53 21.08 -25.70
CA HIS A 342 -4.35 20.84 -27.13
C HIS A 342 -5.72 20.65 -27.79
N SER A 343 -5.90 21.21 -28.98
CA SER A 343 -7.16 21.13 -29.76
C SER A 343 -7.00 20.37 -31.07
N GLN A 344 -5.87 19.68 -31.28
CA GLN A 344 -5.63 18.93 -32.52
C GLN A 344 -6.07 17.47 -32.34
N PRO A 345 -7.17 17.05 -32.99
CA PRO A 345 -7.68 15.68 -32.86
C PRO A 345 -6.78 14.65 -33.55
N HIS A 346 -5.99 15.06 -34.55
CA HIS A 346 -5.11 14.19 -35.34
C HIS A 346 -3.65 14.56 -35.12
N LYS A 347 -3.02 13.90 -34.15
CA LYS A 347 -1.58 13.97 -33.89
C LYS A 347 -1.11 12.67 -33.21
N PRO A 348 0.20 12.36 -33.20
CA PRO A 348 0.74 11.37 -32.29
C PRO A 348 0.38 11.74 -30.83
N LEU A 349 -0.19 10.78 -30.10
CA LEU A 349 -0.68 10.97 -28.73
C LEU A 349 0.36 10.57 -27.71
N ARG A 350 0.61 11.44 -26.73
CA ARG A 350 1.45 11.14 -25.58
C ARG A 350 0.64 10.45 -24.49
N ILE A 351 0.94 9.18 -24.24
CA ILE A 351 0.26 8.34 -23.27
C ILE A 351 1.13 8.16 -22.02
N GLY A 352 0.66 8.66 -20.88
CA GLY A 352 1.31 8.46 -19.59
C GLY A 352 0.81 7.20 -18.90
N LEU A 353 1.71 6.34 -18.42
CA LEU A 353 1.40 5.13 -17.66
C LEU A 353 1.81 5.34 -16.20
N LEU A 354 0.84 5.51 -15.29
CA LEU A 354 1.09 5.75 -13.87
C LEU A 354 0.88 4.48 -13.04
N SER A 355 1.96 3.86 -12.55
CA SER A 355 1.88 2.74 -11.59
C SER A 355 3.23 2.39 -10.96
N ASN A 356 3.23 2.02 -9.68
CA ASN A 356 4.41 1.45 -9.01
C ASN A 356 4.55 -0.07 -9.22
N THR A 357 3.77 -0.66 -10.14
CA THR A 357 3.78 -2.11 -10.40
C THR A 357 3.86 -2.47 -11.89
N LEU A 358 4.51 -1.61 -12.69
CA LEU A 358 4.89 -1.90 -14.08
C LEU A 358 6.05 -2.93 -14.14
N ARG A 359 5.83 -4.11 -13.56
CA ARG A 359 6.80 -5.19 -13.32
C ARG A 359 6.11 -6.56 -13.36
N THR A 360 6.80 -7.63 -12.96
CA THR A 360 6.20 -8.97 -12.74
C THR A 360 5.17 -8.92 -11.61
N HIS A 361 3.95 -8.56 -11.98
CA HIS A 361 2.80 -8.25 -11.16
C HIS A 361 1.54 -8.40 -12.02
N PRO A 362 0.34 -8.68 -11.47
CA PRO A 362 -0.89 -8.79 -12.27
C PRO A 362 -1.12 -7.63 -13.25
N VAL A 363 -0.80 -6.39 -12.87
CA VAL A 363 -0.85 -5.24 -13.80
C VAL A 363 0.01 -5.48 -15.03
N GLY A 364 1.28 -5.88 -14.86
CA GLY A 364 2.18 -6.19 -15.96
C GLY A 364 1.67 -7.32 -16.85
N TRP A 365 1.24 -8.43 -16.25
CA TRP A 365 0.74 -9.61 -16.97
C TRP A 365 -0.53 -9.36 -17.80
N LEU A 366 -1.33 -8.36 -17.44
CA LEU A 366 -2.65 -8.11 -18.05
C LEU A 366 -2.66 -6.90 -19.01
N THR A 367 -1.60 -6.09 -19.04
CA THR A 367 -1.59 -4.84 -19.81
C THR A 367 -0.40 -4.67 -20.74
N LEU A 368 0.77 -5.26 -20.44
CA LEU A 368 2.00 -5.04 -21.21
C LEU A 368 1.84 -5.39 -22.69
N ALA A 369 1.21 -6.53 -22.97
CA ALA A 369 1.00 -7.00 -24.34
C ALA A 369 0.18 -5.99 -25.17
N GLY A 370 -0.82 -5.35 -24.57
CA GLY A 370 -1.59 -4.30 -25.26
C GLY A 370 -0.73 -3.10 -25.63
N PHE A 371 0.12 -2.64 -24.71
CA PHE A 371 1.01 -1.50 -24.95
C PHE A 371 2.11 -1.78 -25.98
N GLU A 372 2.68 -2.98 -25.98
CA GLU A 372 3.70 -3.37 -26.96
C GLU A 372 3.16 -3.34 -28.40
N HIS A 373 1.87 -3.61 -28.57
CA HIS A 373 1.18 -3.65 -29.86
C HIS A 373 0.46 -2.35 -30.25
N LEU A 374 0.61 -1.26 -29.47
CA LEU A 374 0.22 0.07 -29.94
C LEU A 374 1.13 0.52 -31.09
N ASP A 375 0.54 1.20 -32.08
CA ASP A 375 1.27 1.78 -33.21
C ASP A 375 2.22 2.88 -32.71
N ALA A 376 3.52 2.70 -32.95
CA ALA A 376 4.54 3.63 -32.47
C ALA A 376 4.54 4.97 -33.21
N GLN A 377 3.89 5.08 -34.37
CA GLN A 377 3.73 6.36 -35.07
C GLN A 377 2.60 7.20 -34.50
N SER A 378 1.57 6.54 -33.96
CA SER A 378 0.38 7.19 -33.41
C SER A 378 0.45 7.39 -31.89
N PHE A 379 1.27 6.61 -31.16
CA PHE A 379 1.33 6.65 -29.69
C PHE A 379 2.77 6.70 -29.16
N GLU A 380 3.06 7.72 -28.36
CA GLU A 380 4.31 7.89 -27.60
C GLU A 380 4.06 7.54 -26.12
N LEU A 381 4.68 6.46 -25.62
CA LEU A 381 4.49 6.01 -24.24
C LEU A 381 5.49 6.64 -23.26
N HIS A 382 5.00 7.10 -22.11
CA HIS A 382 5.81 7.60 -21.00
C HIS A 382 5.45 6.84 -19.72
N CYS A 383 6.43 6.20 -19.09
CA CYS A 383 6.21 5.48 -17.82
C CYS A 383 6.48 6.40 -16.62
N PHE A 384 5.57 6.42 -15.65
CA PHE A 384 5.71 7.09 -14.35
C PHE A 384 5.56 6.06 -13.24
N GLY A 385 6.68 5.61 -12.67
CA GLY A 385 6.69 4.52 -11.70
C GLY A 385 8.09 4.15 -11.21
N HIS A 386 8.16 3.23 -10.25
CA HIS A 386 9.41 2.66 -9.78
C HIS A 386 10.09 1.81 -10.87
N PHE A 387 11.35 2.09 -11.20
CA PHE A 387 12.13 1.32 -12.17
C PHE A 387 12.92 0.18 -11.48
N GLU A 388 12.55 -1.07 -11.77
CA GLU A 388 13.29 -2.25 -11.33
C GLU A 388 14.07 -2.89 -12.50
N PRO A 389 15.40 -2.68 -12.59
CA PRO A 389 16.20 -3.11 -13.75
C PRO A 389 16.32 -4.63 -13.90
N ARG A 390 16.16 -5.41 -12.81
CA ARG A 390 16.27 -6.88 -12.85
C ARG A 390 14.97 -7.54 -13.27
N ASP A 391 13.85 -6.82 -13.24
CA ASP A 391 12.55 -7.36 -13.58
C ASP A 391 12.34 -7.42 -15.11
N PRO A 392 11.93 -8.58 -15.67
CA PRO A 392 11.82 -8.75 -17.11
C PRO A 392 10.69 -7.91 -17.73
N LEU A 393 9.57 -7.71 -17.03
CA LEU A 393 8.43 -6.97 -17.54
C LEU A 393 8.71 -5.46 -17.51
N THR A 394 9.42 -4.98 -16.48
CA THR A 394 9.88 -3.59 -16.38
C THR A 394 10.75 -3.21 -17.57
N ARG A 395 11.72 -4.06 -17.93
CA ARG A 395 12.58 -3.83 -19.10
C ARG A 395 11.80 -3.78 -20.41
N ARG A 396 10.74 -4.59 -20.54
CA ARG A 396 9.87 -4.57 -21.73
C ARG A 396 9.04 -3.30 -21.82
N TYR A 397 8.45 -2.84 -20.71
CA TYR A 397 7.83 -1.51 -20.66
C TYR A 397 8.81 -0.41 -21.06
N ALA A 398 10.01 -0.39 -20.47
CA ALA A 398 11.02 0.62 -20.76
C ALA A 398 11.50 0.56 -22.22
N ALA A 399 11.58 -0.62 -22.84
CA ALA A 399 11.96 -0.76 -24.24
C ALA A 399 10.91 -0.21 -25.21
N LYS A 400 9.63 -0.23 -24.83
CA LYS A 400 8.53 0.35 -25.62
C LYS A 400 8.31 1.84 -25.33
N ALA A 401 8.69 2.31 -24.14
CA ALA A 401 8.50 3.68 -23.70
C ALA A 401 9.53 4.64 -24.33
N GLN A 402 9.07 5.84 -24.68
CA GLN A 402 9.92 6.95 -25.08
C GLN A 402 10.77 7.47 -23.91
N ALA A 403 10.21 7.43 -22.70
CA ALA A 403 10.90 7.80 -21.47
C ALA A 403 10.34 7.05 -20.25
N TRP A 404 11.22 6.83 -19.27
CA TRP A 404 10.84 6.39 -17.93
C TRP A 404 11.15 7.50 -16.92
N HIS A 405 10.15 7.84 -16.13
CA HIS A 405 10.23 8.83 -15.07
C HIS A 405 10.11 8.10 -13.73
N ASP A 406 11.23 7.96 -13.01
CA ASP A 406 11.20 7.38 -11.66
C ASP A 406 10.60 8.38 -10.68
N ILE A 407 9.45 8.00 -10.12
CA ILE A 407 8.67 8.83 -9.19
C ILE A 407 8.76 8.36 -7.73
N SER A 408 9.64 7.39 -7.42
CA SER A 408 9.70 6.74 -6.10
C SER A 408 9.98 7.73 -4.96
N ARG A 409 10.64 8.86 -5.25
CA ARG A 409 11.00 9.90 -4.27
C ARG A 409 10.14 11.15 -4.33
N LEU A 410 9.19 11.22 -5.26
CA LEU A 410 8.37 12.40 -5.45
C LEU A 410 7.09 12.27 -4.65
N ASN A 411 6.63 13.37 -4.04
CA ASN A 411 5.27 13.44 -3.52
C ASN A 411 4.25 13.58 -4.66
N ASP A 412 2.97 13.38 -4.38
CA ASP A 412 1.93 13.33 -5.42
C ASP A 412 1.80 14.66 -6.21
N HIS A 413 2.03 15.81 -5.57
CA HIS A 413 2.06 17.10 -6.26
C HIS A 413 3.23 17.21 -7.23
N GLN A 414 4.43 16.77 -6.83
CA GLN A 414 5.61 16.77 -7.69
C GLN A 414 5.43 15.81 -8.87
N VAL A 415 4.83 14.64 -8.66
CA VAL A 415 4.49 13.70 -9.74
C VAL A 415 3.51 14.33 -10.71
N ALA A 416 2.44 14.95 -10.22
CA ALA A 416 1.47 15.65 -11.07
C ALA A 416 2.13 16.76 -11.91
N ALA A 417 3.02 17.56 -11.30
CA ALA A 417 3.78 18.58 -12.02
C ALA A 417 4.71 17.99 -13.08
N GLN A 418 5.38 16.87 -12.78
CA GLN A 418 6.25 16.19 -13.74
C GLN A 418 5.46 15.63 -14.93
N ILE A 419 4.30 15.00 -14.69
CA ILE A 419 3.41 14.53 -15.75
C ILE A 419 2.96 15.68 -16.65
N ALA A 420 2.50 16.80 -16.06
CA ALA A 420 2.09 17.97 -16.82
C ALA A 420 3.23 18.58 -17.65
N ALA A 421 4.46 18.58 -17.12
CA ALA A 421 5.65 19.06 -17.83
C ALA A 421 6.01 18.20 -19.05
N GLN A 422 5.67 16.90 -19.05
CA GLN A 422 5.83 16.04 -20.23
C GLN A 422 4.73 16.25 -21.28
N GLN A 423 3.72 17.09 -20.99
CA GLN A 423 2.58 17.37 -21.86
C GLN A 423 1.85 16.08 -22.28
N ILE A 424 1.60 15.20 -21.30
CA ILE A 424 0.82 13.98 -21.51
C ILE A 424 -0.59 14.34 -21.96
N ASP A 425 -1.06 13.71 -23.03
CA ASP A 425 -2.41 13.91 -23.59
C ASP A 425 -3.44 13.04 -22.88
N ILE A 426 -3.10 11.77 -22.68
CA ILE A 426 -3.93 10.79 -21.97
C ILE A 426 -3.09 10.16 -20.85
N LEU A 427 -3.50 10.33 -19.60
CA LEU A 427 -2.92 9.63 -18.46
C LEU A 427 -3.73 8.37 -18.14
N ILE A 428 -3.09 7.22 -18.14
CA ILE A 428 -3.68 5.94 -17.73
C ILE A 428 -3.17 5.59 -16.33
N ASP A 429 -4.06 5.64 -15.33
CA ASP A 429 -3.79 5.15 -13.99
C ASP A 429 -3.93 3.62 -13.93
N LEU A 430 -2.79 2.97 -13.74
CA LEU A 430 -2.62 1.53 -13.62
C LEU A 430 -2.42 1.08 -12.16
N GLY A 431 -2.59 1.99 -11.19
CA GLY A 431 -2.40 1.71 -9.77
C GLY A 431 -3.69 1.74 -8.94
N GLY A 432 -4.60 2.68 -9.23
CA GLY A 432 -5.92 2.78 -8.61
C GLY A 432 -5.89 3.14 -7.13
N ASN A 433 -6.89 2.64 -6.39
CA ASN A 433 -7.01 2.82 -4.94
C ASN A 433 -6.20 1.80 -4.12
N GLY A 434 -5.44 0.92 -4.78
CA GLY A 434 -4.61 -0.10 -4.14
C GLY A 434 -3.28 0.43 -3.60
N ASP A 435 -2.53 -0.42 -2.91
CA ASP A 435 -1.28 -0.06 -2.20
C ASP A 435 -0.14 0.45 -3.08
N SER A 436 -0.22 0.21 -4.39
CA SER A 436 0.75 0.70 -5.37
C SER A 436 0.25 1.89 -6.19
N GLY A 437 -1.00 2.30 -5.98
CA GLY A 437 -1.64 3.38 -6.71
C GLY A 437 -1.40 4.75 -6.09
N ARG A 438 -1.44 5.76 -6.96
CA ARG A 438 -1.29 7.17 -6.58
C ARG A 438 -2.46 7.98 -7.11
N ILE A 439 -3.68 7.55 -6.76
CA ILE A 439 -4.91 8.18 -7.26
C ILE A 439 -4.99 9.67 -6.93
N SER A 440 -4.35 10.12 -5.85
CA SER A 440 -4.22 11.53 -5.50
C SER A 440 -3.55 12.35 -6.61
N VAL A 441 -2.56 11.78 -7.33
CA VAL A 441 -1.93 12.43 -8.50
C VAL A 441 -2.99 12.77 -9.55
N CYS A 442 -3.93 11.86 -9.80
CA CYS A 442 -5.01 12.07 -10.76
C CYS A 442 -6.00 13.16 -10.30
N ALA A 443 -6.13 13.39 -8.99
CA ALA A 443 -6.96 14.47 -8.43
C ALA A 443 -6.41 15.87 -8.76
N HIS A 444 -5.12 15.99 -9.10
CA HIS A 444 -4.53 17.24 -9.62
C HIS A 444 -4.82 17.49 -11.10
N ARG A 445 -5.39 16.50 -11.79
CA ARG A 445 -5.66 16.50 -13.23
C ARG A 445 -4.45 16.93 -14.09
N PRO A 446 -3.30 16.23 -13.98
CA PRO A 446 -2.07 16.59 -14.69
C PRO A 446 -2.08 16.28 -16.20
N ALA A 447 -3.13 15.63 -16.72
CA ALA A 447 -3.36 15.42 -18.14
C ALA A 447 -4.80 15.82 -18.53
N PRO A 448 -5.05 16.23 -19.79
CA PRO A 448 -6.38 16.61 -20.26
C PRO A 448 -7.42 15.49 -20.15
N VAL A 449 -7.03 14.26 -20.51
CA VAL A 449 -7.84 13.05 -20.41
C VAL A 449 -7.19 12.08 -19.43
N GLN A 450 -7.97 11.56 -18.48
CA GLN A 450 -7.51 10.58 -17.49
C GLN A 450 -8.35 9.30 -17.57
N VAL A 451 -7.68 8.16 -17.54
CA VAL A 451 -8.28 6.83 -17.73
C VAL A 451 -7.85 5.90 -16.60
N LYS A 452 -8.81 5.19 -15.99
CA LYS A 452 -8.55 4.14 -15.02
C LYS A 452 -8.47 2.76 -15.67
N TRP A 453 -7.42 1.99 -15.36
CA TRP A 453 -7.26 0.61 -15.85
C TRP A 453 -6.48 -0.32 -14.88
N VAL A 454 -6.83 -1.61 -14.82
CA VAL A 454 -6.29 -2.80 -14.08
C VAL A 454 -5.92 -2.68 -12.60
N GLY A 455 -5.11 -1.69 -12.18
CA GLY A 455 -4.65 -1.58 -10.79
C GLY A 455 -5.80 -1.41 -9.80
N MET A 456 -6.03 -2.42 -8.96
CA MET A 456 -7.20 -2.52 -8.07
C MET A 456 -8.52 -2.23 -8.80
N GLN A 457 -8.66 -2.77 -10.02
CA GLN A 457 -9.84 -2.54 -10.85
C GLN A 457 -11.01 -3.42 -10.40
N CYS A 458 -11.62 -3.10 -9.26
CA CYS A 458 -12.77 -3.82 -8.71
C CYS A 458 -13.99 -2.92 -8.46
N HIS A 459 -13.81 -1.60 -8.53
CA HIS A 459 -14.84 -0.59 -8.36
C HIS A 459 -14.40 0.73 -9.03
N SER A 460 -15.33 1.69 -9.15
CA SER A 460 -15.03 3.07 -9.59
C SER A 460 -13.92 3.71 -8.76
N SER A 461 -13.07 4.54 -9.36
CA SER A 461 -12.10 5.33 -8.58
C SER A 461 -12.77 6.28 -7.58
N GLY A 462 -14.03 6.65 -7.83
CA GLY A 462 -14.78 7.66 -7.08
C GLY A 462 -14.38 9.10 -7.40
N LEU A 463 -13.39 9.30 -8.27
CA LEU A 463 -12.79 10.58 -8.58
C LEU A 463 -13.44 11.20 -9.82
N HIS A 464 -14.10 12.34 -9.66
CA HIS A 464 -14.74 13.07 -10.78
C HIS A 464 -13.73 13.60 -11.81
N GLU A 465 -12.48 13.79 -11.42
CA GLU A 465 -11.39 14.15 -12.32
C GLU A 465 -10.94 12.99 -13.22
N MET A 466 -11.33 11.74 -12.94
CA MET A 466 -11.07 10.58 -13.78
C MET A 466 -12.16 10.47 -14.86
N ASP A 467 -11.80 10.62 -16.13
CA ASP A 467 -12.79 10.77 -17.21
C ASP A 467 -13.36 9.43 -17.68
N TYR A 468 -12.50 8.42 -17.82
CA TYR A 468 -12.87 7.11 -18.35
C TYR A 468 -12.41 5.94 -17.48
N PHE A 469 -13.12 4.82 -17.55
CA PHE A 469 -12.78 3.56 -16.89
C PHE A 469 -12.82 2.42 -17.92
N ILE A 470 -11.67 1.83 -18.25
CA ILE A 470 -11.61 0.75 -19.26
C ILE A 470 -12.30 -0.49 -18.74
N ALA A 471 -13.23 -1.02 -19.51
CA ALA A 471 -13.99 -2.22 -19.20
C ALA A 471 -14.38 -2.96 -20.48
N ASP A 472 -15.18 -4.01 -20.35
CA ASP A 472 -15.84 -4.70 -21.45
C ASP A 472 -17.31 -4.97 -21.13
N ARG A 473 -18.03 -5.53 -22.11
CA ARG A 473 -19.46 -5.81 -22.02
C ARG A 473 -19.84 -6.87 -20.98
N TRP A 474 -18.89 -7.70 -20.54
CA TRP A 474 -19.12 -8.73 -19.53
C TRP A 474 -18.89 -8.19 -18.14
N GLU A 475 -17.86 -7.36 -17.95
CA GLU A 475 -17.53 -6.72 -16.67
C GLU A 475 -18.57 -5.68 -16.26
N ILE A 476 -18.93 -4.77 -17.17
CA ILE A 476 -19.95 -3.74 -16.92
C ILE A 476 -21.14 -4.01 -17.86
N PRO A 477 -22.19 -4.70 -17.38
CA PRO A 477 -23.38 -4.91 -18.19
C PRO A 477 -24.16 -3.60 -18.37
N VAL A 478 -24.98 -3.55 -19.41
CA VAL A 478 -25.85 -2.40 -19.71
C VAL A 478 -26.72 -2.05 -18.49
N GLY A 479 -26.75 -0.77 -18.12
CA GLY A 479 -27.50 -0.25 -16.96
C GLY A 479 -26.68 -0.14 -15.67
N HIS A 480 -25.45 -0.67 -15.65
CA HIS A 480 -24.55 -0.56 -14.49
C HIS A 480 -23.60 0.66 -14.57
N GLU A 481 -23.66 1.46 -15.63
CA GLU A 481 -22.81 2.64 -15.83
C GLU A 481 -22.98 3.66 -14.70
N GLN A 482 -24.17 3.73 -14.11
CA GLN A 482 -24.48 4.60 -12.97
C GLN A 482 -23.64 4.33 -11.72
N TYR A 483 -23.01 3.15 -11.60
CA TYR A 483 -22.16 2.81 -10.45
C TYR A 483 -20.72 3.32 -10.58
N TYR A 484 -20.42 4.03 -11.67
CA TYR A 484 -19.12 4.60 -11.95
C TYR A 484 -19.21 6.13 -11.98
N THR A 485 -18.18 6.79 -11.44
CA THR A 485 -18.01 8.24 -11.57
C THR A 485 -17.42 8.59 -12.94
N GLU A 486 -16.58 7.70 -13.45
CA GLU A 486 -16.03 7.73 -14.80
C GLU A 486 -17.05 7.27 -15.84
N LYS A 487 -16.83 7.65 -17.11
CA LYS A 487 -17.53 7.04 -18.23
C LYS A 487 -16.93 5.66 -18.55
N PRO A 488 -17.70 4.56 -18.51
CA PRO A 488 -17.18 3.25 -18.92
C PRO A 488 -16.71 3.28 -20.38
N LEU A 489 -15.44 2.93 -20.59
CA LEU A 489 -14.83 2.76 -21.91
C LEU A 489 -14.86 1.28 -22.27
N ILE A 490 -15.97 0.85 -22.88
CA ILE A 490 -16.21 -0.54 -23.26
C ILE A 490 -15.39 -0.89 -24.51
N LEU A 491 -14.43 -1.82 -24.35
CA LEU A 491 -13.68 -2.42 -25.46
C LEU A 491 -14.50 -3.53 -26.15
N ASN A 492 -14.22 -3.78 -27.43
CA ASN A 492 -15.00 -4.71 -28.26
C ASN A 492 -14.91 -6.17 -27.80
N ASP A 493 -13.73 -6.56 -27.30
CA ASP A 493 -13.43 -7.89 -26.78
C ASP A 493 -13.31 -7.81 -25.25
N GLY A 494 -12.22 -8.30 -24.65
CA GLY A 494 -11.97 -8.17 -23.21
C GLY A 494 -11.38 -6.81 -22.81
N TYR A 495 -11.43 -6.51 -21.51
CA TYR A 495 -10.82 -5.32 -20.93
C TYR A 495 -9.29 -5.46 -20.67
N ILE A 496 -8.71 -6.65 -20.83
CA ILE A 496 -7.27 -6.93 -20.67
C ILE A 496 -6.72 -7.78 -21.80
N CYS A 497 -5.40 -7.81 -21.93
CA CYS A 497 -4.68 -8.75 -22.77
C CYS A 497 -3.67 -9.53 -21.90
N TYR A 498 -3.96 -10.81 -21.66
CA TYR A 498 -3.10 -11.65 -20.86
C TYR A 498 -1.84 -12.00 -21.64
N LEU A 499 -0.68 -11.73 -21.03
CA LEU A 499 0.63 -12.14 -21.52
C LEU A 499 0.98 -13.49 -20.89
N PRO A 500 0.94 -14.60 -21.63
CA PRO A 500 1.26 -15.91 -21.06
C PRO A 500 2.75 -15.98 -20.67
N PRO A 501 3.07 -16.60 -19.52
CA PRO A 501 4.46 -16.86 -19.12
C PRO A 501 5.09 -17.97 -19.98
N GLU A 502 6.36 -18.28 -19.72
CA GLU A 502 7.03 -19.42 -20.33
C GLU A 502 6.22 -20.71 -20.10
N PRO A 503 5.94 -21.51 -21.16
CA PRO A 503 5.01 -22.63 -21.05
C PRO A 503 5.50 -23.74 -20.10
N VAL A 504 4.68 -24.06 -19.11
CA VAL A 504 4.78 -25.31 -18.33
C VAL A 504 3.93 -26.39 -19.03
N PRO A 505 4.36 -27.65 -19.17
CA PRO A 505 3.56 -28.70 -19.80
C PRO A 505 2.19 -28.90 -19.13
N VAL A 506 1.12 -28.98 -19.94
CA VAL A 506 -0.20 -29.45 -19.47
C VAL A 506 -0.11 -30.95 -19.22
N SER A 507 -0.54 -31.42 -18.04
CA SER A 507 -0.63 -32.85 -17.76
C SER A 507 -1.89 -33.47 -18.36
N SER A 508 -1.94 -34.79 -18.51
CA SER A 508 -3.22 -35.50 -18.63
C SER A 508 -4.13 -35.20 -17.43
N LEU A 509 -5.43 -35.47 -17.57
CA LEU A 509 -6.40 -35.27 -16.49
C LEU A 509 -6.00 -36.09 -15.25
N PRO A 510 -5.69 -35.44 -14.11
CA PRO A 510 -5.23 -36.13 -12.90
C PRO A 510 -6.19 -37.22 -12.42
N ALA A 511 -7.50 -36.96 -12.44
CA ALA A 511 -8.53 -37.88 -11.95
C ALA A 511 -8.46 -39.28 -12.56
N ILE A 512 -7.99 -39.41 -13.81
CA ILE A 512 -7.81 -40.71 -14.48
C ILE A 512 -6.72 -41.53 -13.78
N ALA A 513 -5.63 -40.89 -13.35
CA ALA A 513 -4.49 -41.56 -12.75
C ALA A 513 -4.69 -41.81 -11.24
N CYS A 514 -5.25 -40.84 -10.50
CA CYS A 514 -5.43 -40.96 -9.05
C CYS A 514 -6.78 -41.55 -8.62
N GLY A 515 -7.73 -41.73 -9.55
CA GLY A 515 -9.02 -42.38 -9.29
C GLY A 515 -10.02 -41.52 -8.51
N HIS A 516 -9.77 -40.21 -8.39
CA HIS A 516 -10.70 -39.26 -7.77
C HIS A 516 -10.58 -37.87 -8.40
N VAL A 517 -11.66 -37.10 -8.39
CA VAL A 517 -11.64 -35.69 -8.81
C VAL A 517 -10.99 -34.82 -7.74
N THR A 518 -10.12 -33.91 -8.16
CA THR A 518 -9.51 -32.89 -7.33
C THR A 518 -10.00 -31.52 -7.78
N PHE A 519 -10.84 -30.91 -6.94
CA PHE A 519 -11.20 -29.51 -7.08
C PHE A 519 -10.08 -28.64 -6.52
N GLY A 520 -9.91 -27.42 -7.04
CA GLY A 520 -8.93 -26.52 -6.46
C GLY A 520 -9.27 -25.04 -6.53
N SER A 521 -8.60 -24.24 -5.71
CA SER A 521 -8.67 -22.78 -5.76
C SER A 521 -7.31 -22.17 -5.50
N MET A 522 -6.90 -21.28 -6.40
CA MET A 522 -5.57 -20.63 -6.38
C MET A 522 -5.69 -19.15 -6.01
N ASN A 523 -6.86 -18.73 -5.54
CA ASN A 523 -7.16 -17.35 -5.15
C ASN A 523 -6.52 -17.00 -3.79
N ASN A 524 -6.19 -15.71 -3.63
CA ASN A 524 -5.77 -15.17 -2.33
C ASN A 524 -6.89 -15.35 -1.29
N LEU A 525 -6.50 -15.59 -0.03
CA LEU A 525 -7.45 -15.87 1.04
C LEU A 525 -8.44 -14.72 1.31
N THR A 526 -8.08 -13.47 1.01
CA THR A 526 -8.98 -12.30 1.04
C THR A 526 -10.23 -12.46 0.17
N LYS A 527 -10.17 -13.26 -0.90
CA LYS A 527 -11.32 -13.54 -1.78
C LYS A 527 -12.22 -14.66 -1.27
N ILE A 528 -11.75 -15.42 -0.29
CA ILE A 528 -12.43 -16.63 0.19
C ILE A 528 -13.07 -16.30 1.53
N ASN A 529 -14.33 -16.70 1.66
CA ASN A 529 -15.12 -16.47 2.86
C ASN A 529 -15.88 -17.76 3.24
N PRO A 530 -16.50 -17.83 4.42
CA PRO A 530 -17.25 -19.00 4.84
C PRO A 530 -18.36 -19.44 3.86
N ARG A 531 -18.99 -18.50 3.14
CA ARG A 531 -20.03 -18.81 2.17
C ARG A 531 -19.49 -19.52 0.93
N CYS A 532 -18.32 -19.11 0.42
CA CYS A 532 -17.60 -19.87 -0.62
C CYS A 532 -17.37 -21.31 -0.18
N ILE A 533 -16.83 -21.48 1.03
CA ILE A 533 -16.51 -22.80 1.58
C ILE A 533 -17.75 -23.66 1.71
N ALA A 534 -18.88 -23.11 2.15
CA ALA A 534 -20.16 -23.83 2.24
C ALA A 534 -20.63 -24.37 0.89
N VAL A 535 -20.50 -23.58 -0.18
CA VAL A 535 -20.85 -23.99 -1.55
C VAL A 535 -19.88 -25.06 -2.07
N TRP A 536 -18.57 -24.89 -1.85
CA TRP A 536 -17.58 -25.89 -2.24
C TRP A 536 -17.74 -27.20 -1.46
N ALA A 537 -18.05 -27.13 -0.17
CA ALA A 537 -18.35 -28.28 0.66
C ALA A 537 -19.62 -29.00 0.19
N CYS A 538 -20.61 -28.30 -0.35
CA CYS A 538 -21.78 -28.91 -0.98
C CYS A 538 -21.40 -29.84 -2.15
N ILE A 539 -20.43 -29.43 -2.97
CA ILE A 539 -19.88 -30.25 -4.06
C ILE A 539 -19.13 -31.47 -3.47
N LEU A 540 -18.24 -31.24 -2.50
CA LEU A 540 -17.43 -32.29 -1.88
C LEU A 540 -18.28 -33.33 -1.13
N ARG A 541 -19.40 -32.97 -0.52
CA ARG A 541 -20.32 -33.93 0.13
C ARG A 541 -21.00 -34.85 -0.88
N GLN A 542 -21.30 -34.33 -2.08
CA GLN A 542 -21.94 -35.11 -3.15
C GLN A 542 -20.97 -36.05 -3.88
N ILE A 543 -19.66 -35.77 -3.82
CA ILE A 543 -18.62 -36.65 -4.34
C ILE A 543 -17.68 -37.05 -3.18
N PRO A 544 -18.00 -38.09 -2.39
CA PRO A 544 -17.27 -38.42 -1.17
C PRO A 544 -15.77 -38.70 -1.36
N THR A 545 -15.37 -39.15 -2.55
CA THR A 545 -13.96 -39.41 -2.91
C THR A 545 -13.20 -38.17 -3.34
N ALA A 546 -13.89 -37.07 -3.68
CA ALA A 546 -13.24 -35.87 -4.19
C ALA A 546 -12.29 -35.25 -3.17
N ARG A 547 -11.21 -34.64 -3.66
CA ARG A 547 -10.25 -33.89 -2.84
C ARG A 547 -10.32 -32.41 -3.19
N PHE A 548 -9.85 -31.57 -2.27
CA PHE A 548 -9.75 -30.14 -2.49
C PHE A 548 -8.31 -29.65 -2.27
N LEU A 549 -7.77 -28.92 -3.24
CA LEU A 549 -6.45 -28.32 -3.18
C LEU A 549 -6.55 -26.80 -3.20
N MET A 550 -5.96 -26.15 -2.21
CA MET A 550 -5.76 -24.69 -2.21
C MET A 550 -4.28 -24.38 -2.19
N ARG A 551 -3.88 -23.41 -3.02
CA ARG A 551 -2.56 -22.79 -2.88
C ARG A 551 -2.69 -21.27 -2.87
N CYS A 552 -2.22 -20.66 -1.78
CA CYS A 552 -2.13 -19.22 -1.63
C CYS A 552 -0.99 -18.86 -0.67
N PRO A 553 -0.36 -17.69 -0.78
CA PRO A 553 0.74 -17.30 0.11
C PRO A 553 0.41 -17.37 1.60
N GLN A 554 -0.83 -17.02 1.97
CA GLN A 554 -1.35 -17.04 3.35
C GLN A 554 -1.27 -18.44 3.99
N ALA A 555 -1.43 -19.49 3.20
CA ALA A 555 -1.34 -20.86 3.69
C ALA A 555 0.08 -21.28 4.08
N SER A 556 1.08 -20.39 3.98
CA SER A 556 2.42 -20.60 4.56
C SER A 556 2.39 -20.52 6.09
N GLU A 557 1.43 -19.78 6.66
CA GLU A 557 1.27 -19.64 8.11
C GLU A 557 0.32 -20.71 8.68
N ALA A 558 0.51 -21.08 9.96
CA ALA A 558 -0.35 -22.07 10.61
C ALA A 558 -1.77 -21.54 10.88
N ALA A 559 -1.90 -20.29 11.32
CA ALA A 559 -3.20 -19.72 11.69
C ALA A 559 -4.16 -19.58 10.48
N PRO A 560 -3.77 -19.00 9.33
CA PRO A 560 -4.65 -18.97 8.14
C PRO A 560 -5.01 -20.36 7.61
N ARG A 561 -4.08 -21.33 7.65
CA ARG A 561 -4.41 -22.74 7.30
C ARG A 561 -5.47 -23.31 8.22
N ARG A 562 -5.32 -23.08 9.54
CA ARG A 562 -6.27 -23.56 10.54
C ARG A 562 -7.65 -22.95 10.33
N LEU A 563 -7.73 -21.65 10.04
CA LEU A 563 -8.97 -20.96 9.72
C LEU A 563 -9.74 -21.63 8.56
N VAL A 564 -9.05 -21.93 7.46
CA VAL A 564 -9.67 -22.61 6.30
C VAL A 564 -10.12 -24.03 6.64
N ILE A 565 -9.30 -24.78 7.41
CA ILE A 565 -9.67 -26.13 7.87
C ILE A 565 -10.92 -26.07 8.75
N ASP A 566 -11.00 -25.11 9.66
CA ASP A 566 -12.14 -24.95 10.57
C ASP A 566 -13.42 -24.58 9.79
N TRP A 567 -13.34 -23.76 8.73
CA TRP A 567 -14.48 -23.49 7.85
C TRP A 567 -14.99 -24.76 7.13
N PHE A 568 -14.08 -25.58 6.58
CA PHE A 568 -14.47 -26.84 5.95
C PHE A 568 -15.01 -27.86 6.96
N ALA A 569 -14.43 -27.92 8.16
CA ALA A 569 -14.87 -28.80 9.24
C ALA A 569 -16.26 -28.43 9.75
N ALA A 570 -16.58 -27.13 9.85
CA ALA A 570 -17.93 -26.65 10.17
C ALA A 570 -18.98 -27.10 9.14
N GLU A 571 -18.54 -27.36 7.91
CA GLU A 571 -19.34 -27.89 6.80
C GLU A 571 -19.25 -29.43 6.68
N GLY A 572 -18.65 -30.12 7.65
CA GLY A 572 -18.56 -31.58 7.67
C GLY A 572 -17.56 -32.18 6.67
N ILE A 573 -16.60 -31.39 6.16
CA ILE A 573 -15.51 -31.88 5.32
C ILE A 573 -14.27 -32.13 6.20
N PRO A 574 -13.80 -33.39 6.31
CA PRO A 574 -12.63 -33.71 7.13
C PRO A 574 -11.33 -33.19 6.50
N ALA A 575 -10.36 -32.87 7.35
CA ALA A 575 -9.10 -32.24 6.94
C ALA A 575 -8.24 -33.11 6.01
N ASP A 576 -8.38 -34.43 6.05
CA ASP A 576 -7.67 -35.37 5.17
C ASP A 576 -8.12 -35.27 3.69
N ARG A 577 -9.26 -34.63 3.41
CA ARG A 577 -9.71 -34.29 2.06
C ARG A 577 -9.13 -32.97 1.54
N LEU A 578 -8.40 -32.24 2.36
CA LEU A 578 -7.88 -30.91 2.06
C LEU A 578 -6.36 -30.93 1.91
N THR A 579 -5.86 -30.28 0.86
CA THR A 579 -4.44 -29.98 0.67
C THR A 579 -4.25 -28.47 0.61
N LEU A 580 -3.68 -27.87 1.66
CA LEU A 580 -3.42 -26.43 1.73
C LEU A 580 -1.92 -26.16 1.59
N ARG A 581 -1.50 -25.47 0.53
CA ARG A 581 -0.10 -25.16 0.23
C ARG A 581 0.17 -23.66 0.27
N GLY A 582 1.29 -23.30 0.88
CA GLY A 582 1.74 -21.91 0.96
C GLY A 582 2.33 -21.36 -0.34
N ARG A 583 3.12 -20.28 -0.18
CA ARG A 583 3.82 -19.56 -1.24
C ARG A 583 4.73 -20.50 -2.05
N ALA A 584 4.87 -20.18 -3.33
CA ALA A 584 5.76 -20.86 -4.25
C ALA A 584 6.34 -19.86 -5.26
N SER A 585 7.39 -20.23 -5.99
CA SER A 585 7.76 -19.50 -7.20
C SER A 585 6.62 -19.53 -8.23
N HIS A 586 6.60 -18.59 -9.18
CA HIS A 586 5.52 -18.55 -10.19
C HIS A 586 5.44 -19.86 -11.00
N ARG A 587 6.59 -20.45 -11.35
CA ARG A 587 6.63 -21.74 -12.04
C ARG A 587 6.01 -22.86 -11.21
N GLU A 588 6.42 -23.03 -9.95
CA GLU A 588 5.86 -24.05 -9.05
C GLU A 588 4.37 -23.81 -8.76
N PHE A 589 3.94 -22.54 -8.73
CA PHE A 589 2.53 -22.17 -8.63
C PHE A 589 1.75 -22.69 -9.85
N LEU A 590 2.23 -22.45 -11.08
CA LEU A 590 1.62 -23.00 -12.29
C LEU A 590 1.64 -24.53 -12.33
N GLU A 591 2.72 -25.16 -11.89
CA GLU A 591 2.84 -26.62 -11.81
C GLU A 591 1.80 -27.25 -10.87
N THR A 592 1.26 -26.50 -9.91
CA THR A 592 0.21 -26.98 -9.00
C THR A 592 -1.11 -27.29 -9.74
N TYR A 593 -1.41 -26.59 -10.84
CA TYR A 593 -2.59 -26.89 -11.68
C TYR A 593 -2.52 -28.27 -12.36
N ARG A 594 -1.36 -28.95 -12.32
CA ARG A 594 -1.24 -30.34 -12.79
C ARG A 594 -1.87 -31.35 -11.85
N GLU A 595 -2.31 -30.93 -10.67
CA GLU A 595 -2.98 -31.76 -9.68
C GLU A 595 -4.48 -31.43 -9.55
N ILE A 596 -4.97 -30.44 -10.29
CA ILE A 596 -6.34 -29.96 -10.22
C ILE A 596 -7.07 -30.36 -11.51
N ASP A 597 -8.26 -30.94 -11.36
CA ASP A 597 -9.14 -31.29 -12.47
C ASP A 597 -10.08 -30.13 -12.82
N ILE A 598 -10.64 -29.46 -11.80
CA ILE A 598 -11.58 -28.34 -11.94
C ILE A 598 -11.25 -27.27 -10.92
N VAL A 599 -11.13 -26.01 -11.35
CA VAL A 599 -11.00 -24.88 -10.44
C VAL A 599 -12.38 -24.40 -10.00
N LEU A 600 -12.53 -24.21 -8.69
CA LEU A 600 -13.66 -23.54 -8.07
C LEU A 600 -13.25 -22.09 -7.77
N ASP A 601 -13.83 -21.17 -8.54
CA ASP A 601 -13.59 -19.74 -8.36
C ASP A 601 -14.27 -19.20 -7.10
N SER A 602 -13.72 -18.13 -6.53
CA SER A 602 -14.27 -17.47 -5.34
C SER A 602 -15.35 -16.44 -5.70
N PHE A 603 -16.19 -16.10 -4.73
CA PHE A 603 -17.21 -15.04 -4.85
C PHE A 603 -17.46 -14.39 -3.48
N PRO A 604 -17.87 -13.11 -3.38
CA PRO A 604 -18.27 -12.22 -4.47
C PRO A 604 -17.10 -11.61 -5.25
N TYR A 605 -15.84 -11.89 -4.88
CA TYR A 605 -14.68 -11.47 -5.66
C TYR A 605 -14.12 -12.67 -6.43
N SER A 606 -14.25 -12.63 -7.76
CA SER A 606 -13.80 -13.65 -8.70
C SER A 606 -12.28 -13.65 -8.98
N GLY A 607 -11.79 -14.74 -9.55
CA GLY A 607 -10.44 -14.86 -10.07
C GLY A 607 -10.20 -13.92 -11.25
N GLY A 608 -8.99 -13.38 -11.34
CA GLY A 608 -8.57 -12.55 -12.48
C GLY A 608 -7.42 -13.25 -13.19
N LEU A 609 -6.18 -12.87 -12.81
CA LEU A 609 -4.96 -13.55 -13.26
C LEU A 609 -5.00 -15.07 -13.00
N THR A 610 -5.48 -15.50 -11.84
CA THR A 610 -5.60 -16.91 -11.46
C THR A 610 -6.54 -17.70 -12.38
N THR A 611 -7.55 -17.06 -12.95
CA THR A 611 -8.43 -17.65 -13.97
C THR A 611 -7.69 -17.79 -15.30
N CYS A 612 -6.96 -16.75 -15.73
CA CYS A 612 -6.11 -16.82 -16.92
C CYS A 612 -5.07 -17.96 -16.80
N GLU A 613 -4.42 -18.09 -15.64
CA GLU A 613 -3.42 -19.12 -15.37
C GLU A 613 -4.02 -20.53 -15.33
N ALA A 614 -5.22 -20.70 -14.79
CA ALA A 614 -5.94 -21.97 -14.81
C ALA A 614 -6.23 -22.42 -16.24
N LEU A 615 -6.82 -21.55 -17.06
CA LEU A 615 -7.11 -21.82 -18.47
C LEU A 615 -5.83 -22.11 -19.25
N PHE A 616 -4.75 -21.35 -18.99
CA PHE A 616 -3.45 -21.59 -19.60
C PHE A 616 -2.86 -22.94 -19.19
N MET A 617 -3.13 -23.44 -17.99
CA MET A 617 -2.72 -24.76 -17.53
C MET A 617 -3.72 -25.87 -17.90
N GLY A 618 -4.70 -25.59 -18.75
CA GLY A 618 -5.69 -26.56 -19.22
C GLY A 618 -6.68 -26.99 -18.13
N VAL A 619 -6.91 -26.16 -17.11
CA VAL A 619 -7.89 -26.45 -16.05
C VAL A 619 -9.11 -25.54 -16.23
N PRO A 620 -10.31 -26.08 -16.44
CA PRO A 620 -11.51 -25.26 -16.54
C PRO A 620 -11.92 -24.69 -15.17
N VAL A 621 -12.62 -23.55 -15.18
CA VAL A 621 -12.96 -22.77 -13.99
C VAL A 621 -14.48 -22.62 -13.91
N VAL A 622 -15.08 -23.08 -12.81
CA VAL A 622 -16.49 -22.79 -12.49
C VAL A 622 -16.54 -21.48 -11.70
N SER A 623 -17.29 -20.50 -12.18
CA SER A 623 -17.39 -19.17 -11.56
C SER A 623 -18.83 -18.75 -11.28
N LEU A 624 -19.03 -17.92 -10.26
CA LEU A 624 -20.32 -17.34 -9.90
C LEU A 624 -20.34 -15.86 -10.29
N VAL A 625 -21.19 -15.50 -11.24
CA VAL A 625 -21.36 -14.15 -11.74
C VAL A 625 -22.13 -13.31 -10.73
N GLY A 626 -21.54 -12.21 -10.27
CA GLY A 626 -22.22 -11.21 -9.43
C GLY A 626 -22.44 -9.86 -10.12
N ASP A 627 -22.82 -8.85 -9.33
CA ASP A 627 -23.21 -7.53 -9.83
C ASP A 627 -22.05 -6.52 -9.94
N SER A 628 -21.00 -6.70 -9.12
CA SER A 628 -19.84 -5.80 -9.08
C SER A 628 -18.78 -6.20 -10.12
N PHE A 629 -17.90 -5.28 -10.51
CA PHE A 629 -16.77 -5.56 -11.38
C PHE A 629 -15.90 -6.71 -10.83
N ALA A 630 -15.58 -6.67 -9.53
CA ALA A 630 -14.83 -7.75 -8.86
C ALA A 630 -15.48 -9.14 -9.00
N ALA A 631 -16.81 -9.21 -9.14
CA ALA A 631 -17.55 -10.46 -9.25
C ALA A 631 -17.60 -11.02 -10.68
N ARG A 632 -16.93 -10.37 -11.65
CA ARG A 632 -17.14 -10.61 -13.09
C ARG A 632 -15.87 -10.77 -13.92
N HIS A 633 -14.68 -10.63 -13.32
CA HIS A 633 -13.40 -10.93 -13.97
C HIS A 633 -13.37 -12.28 -14.66
N SER A 634 -13.65 -13.36 -13.93
CA SER A 634 -13.68 -14.70 -14.49
C SER A 634 -14.73 -14.83 -15.60
N PHE A 635 -15.87 -14.15 -15.50
CA PHE A 635 -16.90 -14.20 -16.51
C PHE A 635 -16.43 -13.59 -17.84
N SER A 636 -15.77 -12.43 -17.79
CA SER A 636 -15.14 -11.83 -18.98
C SER A 636 -14.11 -12.76 -19.59
N HIS A 637 -13.19 -13.31 -18.78
CA HIS A 637 -12.11 -14.17 -19.27
C HIS A 637 -12.64 -15.47 -19.89
N LEU A 638 -13.58 -16.15 -19.22
CA LEU A 638 -14.22 -17.36 -19.71
C LEU A 638 -14.99 -17.11 -21.00
N SER A 639 -15.73 -16.00 -21.08
CA SER A 639 -16.50 -15.65 -22.27
C SER A 639 -15.62 -15.40 -23.49
N ASN A 640 -14.46 -14.76 -23.32
CA ASN A 640 -13.50 -14.55 -24.41
C ASN A 640 -12.90 -15.86 -24.93
N VAL A 641 -12.69 -16.86 -24.06
CA VAL A 641 -12.14 -18.18 -24.44
C VAL A 641 -13.23 -19.12 -24.97
N GLY A 642 -14.51 -18.73 -24.91
CA GLY A 642 -15.64 -19.55 -25.36
C GLY A 642 -16.22 -20.49 -24.29
N LEU A 643 -15.88 -20.28 -23.01
CA LEU A 643 -16.41 -21.03 -21.86
C LEU A 643 -17.40 -20.19 -21.03
N GLY A 644 -18.15 -19.28 -21.66
CA GLY A 644 -19.12 -18.41 -20.95
C GLY A 644 -20.10 -19.18 -20.05
N ASP A 645 -20.55 -20.36 -20.48
CA ASP A 645 -21.51 -21.20 -19.75
C ASP A 645 -20.94 -21.85 -18.45
N TRP A 646 -19.62 -21.74 -18.23
CA TRP A 646 -18.96 -22.13 -16.98
C TRP A 646 -19.06 -21.06 -15.88
N ALA A 647 -19.43 -19.84 -16.27
CA ALA A 647 -19.78 -18.78 -15.34
C ALA A 647 -21.31 -18.72 -15.19
N VAL A 648 -21.81 -19.06 -14.01
CA VAL A 648 -23.24 -19.22 -13.75
C VAL A 648 -23.74 -18.16 -12.76
N HIS A 649 -25.05 -17.98 -12.67
CA HIS A 649 -25.65 -16.81 -12.00
C HIS A 649 -26.21 -17.07 -10.60
N ASP A 650 -26.14 -18.31 -10.12
CA ASP A 650 -26.59 -18.66 -8.77
C ASP A 650 -25.81 -19.85 -8.22
N GLU A 651 -25.80 -19.98 -6.88
CA GLU A 651 -25.04 -21.02 -6.20
C GLU A 651 -25.50 -22.45 -6.54
N LYS A 652 -26.79 -22.68 -6.85
CA LYS A 652 -27.27 -24.03 -7.22
C LYS A 652 -26.71 -24.42 -8.58
N SER A 653 -26.76 -23.51 -9.54
CA SER A 653 -26.16 -23.69 -10.86
C SER A 653 -24.63 -23.85 -10.75
N TYR A 654 -23.97 -23.20 -9.80
CA TYR A 654 -22.54 -23.36 -9.54
C TYR A 654 -22.21 -24.79 -9.10
N VAL A 655 -22.96 -25.30 -8.12
CA VAL A 655 -22.82 -26.70 -7.68
C VAL A 655 -23.13 -27.66 -8.82
N ALA A 656 -24.23 -27.45 -9.56
CA ALA A 656 -24.62 -28.30 -10.67
C ALA A 656 -23.54 -28.37 -11.76
N ARG A 657 -23.00 -27.22 -12.18
CA ARG A 657 -21.94 -27.16 -13.19
C ARG A 657 -20.69 -27.92 -12.76
N ALA A 658 -20.28 -27.79 -11.50
CA ALA A 658 -19.12 -28.51 -10.96
C ALA A 658 -19.34 -30.04 -10.93
N LEU A 659 -20.55 -30.48 -10.58
CA LEU A 659 -20.92 -31.90 -10.55
C LEU A 659 -21.03 -32.50 -11.95
N GLU A 660 -21.65 -31.79 -12.90
CA GLU A 660 -21.74 -32.17 -14.31
C GLU A 660 -20.34 -32.39 -14.89
N ALA A 661 -19.45 -31.42 -14.69
CA ALA A 661 -18.06 -31.54 -15.13
C ALA A 661 -17.36 -32.75 -14.48
N ALA A 662 -17.50 -32.93 -13.17
CA ALA A 662 -16.86 -34.03 -12.45
C ALA A 662 -17.41 -35.43 -12.83
N ALA A 663 -18.61 -35.52 -13.39
CA ALA A 663 -19.21 -36.76 -13.86
C ALA A 663 -18.71 -37.18 -15.26
N ASP A 664 -18.25 -36.25 -16.09
CA ASP A 664 -17.74 -36.51 -17.44
C ASP A 664 -16.21 -36.36 -17.51
N LEU A 665 -15.51 -37.37 -17.00
CA LEU A 665 -14.03 -37.38 -17.04
C LEU A 665 -13.47 -37.41 -18.47
N ALA A 666 -14.20 -37.99 -19.42
CA ALA A 666 -13.76 -38.03 -20.82
C ALA A 666 -13.81 -36.64 -21.45
N GLY A 667 -14.93 -35.92 -21.27
CA GLY A 667 -15.08 -34.53 -21.71
C GLY A 667 -14.09 -33.58 -21.01
N LEU A 668 -13.85 -33.76 -19.70
CA LEU A 668 -12.83 -33.00 -18.98
C LEU A 668 -11.41 -33.23 -19.52
N ALA A 669 -11.07 -34.48 -19.85
CA ALA A 669 -9.75 -34.82 -20.38
C ALA A 669 -9.54 -34.22 -21.78
N ASP A 670 -10.56 -34.28 -22.63
CA ASP A 670 -10.56 -33.66 -23.95
C ASP A 670 -10.41 -32.14 -23.84
N LEU A 671 -11.24 -31.50 -23.02
CA LEU A 671 -11.17 -30.06 -22.77
C LEU A 671 -9.79 -29.65 -22.27
N ARG A 672 -9.24 -30.33 -21.26
CA ARG A 672 -7.91 -30.06 -20.71
C ARG A 672 -6.82 -30.08 -21.77
N SER A 673 -6.87 -31.04 -22.69
CA SER A 673 -5.84 -31.20 -23.73
C SER A 673 -5.85 -30.08 -24.77
N HIS A 674 -6.99 -29.43 -24.99
CA HIS A 674 -7.14 -28.37 -26.02
C HIS A 674 -7.29 -26.95 -25.43
N LEU A 675 -7.64 -26.81 -24.15
CA LEU A 675 -8.01 -25.52 -23.54
C LEU A 675 -6.92 -24.45 -23.63
N ARG A 676 -5.64 -24.83 -23.47
CA ARG A 676 -4.53 -23.88 -23.69
C ARG A 676 -4.54 -23.34 -25.11
N ALA A 677 -4.71 -24.20 -26.11
CA ALA A 677 -4.71 -23.79 -27.52
C ALA A 677 -5.91 -22.87 -27.82
N LEU A 678 -7.09 -23.21 -27.28
CA LEU A 678 -8.29 -22.36 -27.36
C LEU A 678 -8.03 -20.97 -26.74
N MET A 679 -7.44 -20.92 -25.55
CA MET A 679 -7.11 -19.66 -24.88
C MET A 679 -6.11 -18.82 -25.68
N LEU A 680 -5.02 -19.42 -26.17
CA LEU A 680 -4.00 -18.73 -26.95
C LEU A 680 -4.53 -18.18 -28.28
N ALA A 681 -5.53 -18.84 -28.87
CA ALA A 681 -6.19 -18.38 -30.10
C ALA A 681 -7.34 -17.38 -29.84
N SER A 682 -7.72 -17.15 -28.59
CA SER A 682 -8.83 -16.28 -28.22
C SER A 682 -8.43 -14.80 -28.13
N PRO A 683 -9.40 -13.87 -28.12
CA PRO A 683 -9.13 -12.45 -27.89
C PRO A 683 -8.38 -12.13 -26.59
N LEU A 684 -8.44 -13.03 -25.59
CA LEU A 684 -7.75 -12.86 -24.30
C LEU A 684 -6.22 -12.81 -24.45
N CYS A 685 -5.67 -13.44 -25.49
CA CYS A 685 -4.22 -13.54 -25.76
C CYS A 685 -3.83 -12.98 -27.15
N ASP A 686 -4.77 -12.39 -27.90
CA ASP A 686 -4.51 -11.78 -29.21
C ASP A 686 -4.01 -10.34 -29.05
N ALA A 687 -2.71 -10.21 -28.74
CA ALA A 687 -2.09 -8.92 -28.46
C ALA A 687 -2.13 -7.92 -29.63
N PRO A 688 -1.89 -8.31 -30.91
CA PRO A 688 -2.07 -7.41 -32.05
C PRO A 688 -3.48 -6.84 -32.15
N ARG A 689 -4.52 -7.68 -32.03
CA ARG A 689 -5.91 -7.24 -32.07
C ARG A 689 -6.25 -6.33 -30.88
N PHE A 690 -5.80 -6.68 -29.69
CA PHE A 690 -6.02 -5.88 -28.49
C PHE A 690 -5.36 -4.50 -28.61
N GLY A 691 -4.09 -4.44 -29.04
CA GLY A 691 -3.37 -3.18 -29.24
C GLY A 691 -4.06 -2.27 -30.26
N HIS A 692 -4.54 -2.82 -31.38
CA HIS A 692 -5.33 -2.06 -32.35
C HIS A 692 -6.63 -1.50 -31.74
N ASN A 693 -7.42 -2.33 -31.05
CA ASN A 693 -8.67 -1.92 -30.42
C ASN A 693 -8.46 -0.88 -29.31
N LEU A 694 -7.39 -1.03 -28.51
CA LEU A 694 -7.00 -0.06 -27.50
C LEU A 694 -6.62 1.27 -28.16
N GLY A 695 -5.82 1.26 -29.22
CA GLY A 695 -5.45 2.46 -29.98
C GLY A 695 -6.67 3.22 -30.49
N LEU A 696 -7.61 2.54 -31.14
CA LEU A 696 -8.86 3.15 -31.61
C LEU A 696 -9.69 3.75 -30.46
N ALA A 697 -9.71 3.10 -29.30
CA ALA A 697 -10.40 3.61 -28.12
C ALA A 697 -9.73 4.88 -27.57
N LEU A 698 -8.40 4.93 -27.54
CA LEU A 698 -7.62 6.10 -27.10
C LEU A 698 -7.78 7.29 -28.06
N GLU A 699 -7.73 7.04 -29.37
CA GLU A 699 -7.99 8.07 -30.39
C GLU A 699 -9.40 8.65 -30.29
N ARG A 700 -10.40 7.78 -30.05
CA ARG A 700 -11.79 8.21 -29.89
C ARG A 700 -11.96 9.15 -28.69
N ILE A 701 -11.47 8.75 -27.51
CA ILE A 701 -11.62 9.59 -26.32
C ILE A 701 -10.83 10.91 -26.41
N TRP A 702 -9.71 10.91 -27.16
CA TRP A 702 -8.99 12.13 -27.46
C TRP A 702 -9.77 13.05 -28.40
N ALA A 703 -10.38 12.50 -29.46
CA ALA A 703 -11.23 13.25 -30.37
C ALA A 703 -12.46 13.85 -29.64
N ASP A 704 -13.09 13.09 -28.75
CA ASP A 704 -14.20 13.56 -27.90
C ASP A 704 -13.76 14.75 -27.01
N TYR A 705 -12.57 14.68 -26.42
CA TYR A 705 -12.00 15.79 -25.65
C TYR A 705 -11.76 17.04 -26.52
N CYS A 706 -11.17 16.87 -27.70
CA CYS A 706 -10.91 17.98 -28.62
C CYS A 706 -12.20 18.61 -29.15
N GLY A 707 -13.26 17.83 -29.36
CA GLY A 707 -14.56 18.32 -29.84
C GLY A 707 -15.44 18.96 -28.75
N SER A 708 -15.14 18.75 -27.47
CA SER A 708 -15.84 19.33 -26.33
C SER A 708 -15.13 20.53 -25.69
N SER A 709 -13.89 20.80 -26.11
CA SER A 709 -13.06 21.95 -25.70
C SER A 709 -13.23 23.14 -26.62
#